data_AF-A0A8H9IQC0-F1
#
_entry.id   AF-A0A8H9IQC0-F1
#
_cell.length_a   1.000
_cell.length_b   1.000
_cell.length_c   1.000
_cell.angle_alpha   90.00
_cell.angle_beta   90.00
_cell.angle_gamma   90.00
#
_symmetry.space_group_name_H-M   'P 1'
#
loop_
_entity.id
_entity.type
_entity.pdbx_description
1 polymer ?
#
loop_
_entity_poly.entity_id
_entity_poly.type
_entity_poly.pdbx_seq_one_letter_code
_entity_poly.pdbx_strand_id
1 'polypeptide(L)'
;MLNQRWQHISKYKLTQENESDALDHLIASLADFFKFPVALISVLGQKQWFIAKAGLDVDFTSLEDAFCRHVVELRAPLVIEDASQHPDFCDNPLVLSSPYIRFYAGVPLVAGGREVGAVCLIDDRPNTLTAKDLKFLESLSFFISDYIRLIDKQRAKVSSADFSLMIEAADVGVWDWEIPNDHNVFNQRWCELLGLERDEVESRSSFWKGLVHSDDYARLNNAIRAHLADESAVLNVEYRLRHAEGHWLWVNTYGRTVANDSAGRPLRMTCVIRDISEKKRIELREYKQVQLLNFMNRAQSVFLQEKNIRHSCELVFDELLALAESQFGLIGQVVEQEGHGKTLFIHALTNISWSEETNEQYRAYQRGELFFNNLDNLFGHVVTSGNVVMANQPRRHHASRGTPAGHPPLKRFLGLPIKIGEETVGMIGLANKEEDYSEEDALFLQPLLDTLGALFYALEVEQSRLDAERKLRYLAETDVLTKLPNRRAFIERIQGFYAHDASVARSFCIAVIDIDYFKTINDQYGHQVGDEVLQEVAFRLSSSVRSDDLVARLGGEEFGVGMYDTKEGCSLEHLRKAVALTPIVTSEGLVSVTVSIGACQVNPESAPAQWESDLRSADLALYRAKRDGRNRVKWHMPSSVINP
;
A
#
# COMPACT_ATOMS: atom_id res chain seq x y z
N MET A 1 -33.97 29.53 14.10
CA MET A 1 -33.60 28.10 14.23
C MET A 1 -34.74 27.12 13.89
N LEU A 2 -35.99 27.35 14.32
CA LEU A 2 -37.11 26.41 14.07
C LEU A 2 -37.35 26.08 12.58
N ASN A 3 -37.22 27.04 11.67
CA ASN A 3 -37.50 26.83 10.24
C ASN A 3 -36.48 25.88 9.55
N GLN A 4 -35.20 25.97 9.92
CA GLN A 4 -34.15 25.05 9.44
C GLN A 4 -34.27 23.65 10.07
N ARG A 5 -34.78 23.55 11.29
CA ARG A 5 -35.03 22.29 11.98
C ARG A 5 -36.23 21.54 11.41
N TRP A 6 -37.30 22.26 11.07
CA TRP A 6 -38.46 21.71 10.35
C TRP A 6 -38.08 21.18 8.96
N GLN A 7 -37.24 21.90 8.21
CA GLN A 7 -36.68 21.42 6.94
C GLN A 7 -35.81 20.16 7.12
N HIS A 8 -35.14 20.02 8.27
CA HIS A 8 -34.37 18.82 8.61
C HIS A 8 -35.28 17.64 8.99
N ILE A 9 -36.32 17.84 9.81
CA ILE A 9 -37.26 16.80 10.27
C ILE A 9 -38.17 16.31 9.14
N SER A 10 -38.66 17.23 8.29
CA SER A 10 -39.46 16.89 7.11
C SER A 10 -38.70 16.06 6.07
N LYS A 11 -37.36 16.13 6.06
CA LYS A 11 -36.49 15.26 5.25
C LYS A 11 -36.59 13.78 5.66
N TYR A 12 -36.87 13.50 6.95
CA TYR A 12 -36.92 12.14 7.52
C TYR A 12 -38.35 11.56 7.63
N LYS A 13 -39.39 12.25 7.14
CA LYS A 13 -40.81 11.81 7.21
C LYS A 13 -41.26 11.30 8.59
N LEU A 14 -40.74 11.86 9.68
CA LEU A 14 -41.09 11.52 11.07
C LEU A 14 -42.48 12.08 11.50
N THR A 15 -43.39 12.33 10.55
CA THR A 15 -44.71 12.91 10.79
C THR A 15 -45.79 11.90 10.38
N GLN A 16 -46.69 11.62 11.32
CA GLN A 16 -48.01 10.94 11.34
C GLN A 16 -48.61 10.29 10.05
N GLU A 17 -47.82 9.79 9.10
CA GLU A 17 -48.29 9.05 7.91
C GLU A 17 -47.96 7.56 7.95
N ASN A 18 -47.32 7.05 9.00
CA ASN A 18 -47.16 5.62 9.23
C ASN A 18 -47.64 5.30 10.67
N GLU A 19 -48.82 4.71 10.80
CA GLU A 19 -49.27 4.08 12.05
C GLU A 19 -48.32 2.94 12.40
N SER A 20 -47.59 3.07 13.51
CA SER A 20 -46.72 2.00 13.99
C SER A 20 -47.10 1.66 15.44
N ASP A 21 -48.07 0.76 15.61
CA ASP A 21 -48.42 0.12 16.89
C ASP A 21 -47.19 -0.44 17.62
N ALA A 22 -46.09 -0.63 16.89
CA ALA A 22 -44.79 -1.07 17.37
C ALA A 22 -44.09 -0.09 18.33
N LEU A 23 -43.94 1.16 17.94
CA LEU A 23 -43.31 2.14 18.84
C LEU A 23 -44.22 2.42 20.04
N ASP A 24 -45.55 2.33 19.87
CA ASP A 24 -46.52 2.43 20.96
C ASP A 24 -46.41 1.25 21.94
N HIS A 25 -46.22 0.02 21.45
CA HIS A 25 -45.93 -1.14 22.31
C HIS A 25 -44.57 -1.08 23.00
N LEU A 26 -43.53 -0.55 22.34
CA LEU A 26 -42.22 -0.30 22.96
C LEU A 26 -42.38 0.67 24.13
N ILE A 27 -43.13 1.74 23.90
CA ILE A 27 -43.34 2.80 24.86
C ILE A 27 -44.30 2.38 25.98
N ALA A 28 -45.29 1.54 25.69
CA ALA A 28 -46.11 0.89 26.70
C ALA A 28 -45.29 -0.09 27.55
N SER A 29 -44.42 -0.89 26.92
CA SER A 29 -43.49 -1.78 27.63
C SER A 29 -42.49 -0.98 28.45
N LEU A 30 -42.05 0.18 27.98
CA LEU A 30 -41.17 1.10 28.70
C LEU A 30 -41.89 1.72 29.92
N ALA A 31 -43.15 2.14 29.74
CA ALA A 31 -44.02 2.64 30.79
C ALA A 31 -44.24 1.57 31.88
N ASP A 32 -44.62 0.35 31.49
CA ASP A 32 -44.78 -0.79 32.40
C ASP A 32 -43.46 -1.18 33.06
N PHE A 33 -42.36 -1.19 32.30
CA PHE A 33 -41.02 -1.53 32.76
C PHE A 33 -40.59 -0.62 33.91
N PHE A 34 -40.73 0.69 33.73
CA PHE A 34 -40.37 1.68 34.73
C PHE A 34 -41.50 1.97 35.73
N LYS A 35 -42.69 1.38 35.53
CA LYS A 35 -43.92 1.61 36.29
C LYS A 35 -44.37 3.08 36.29
N PHE A 36 -44.24 3.75 35.15
CA PHE A 36 -44.78 5.10 34.93
C PHE A 36 -46.10 5.00 34.16
N PRO A 37 -47.09 5.86 34.47
CA PRO A 37 -48.38 5.82 33.77
C PRO A 37 -48.27 6.31 32.34
N VAL A 38 -47.25 7.12 32.01
CA VAL A 38 -47.07 7.70 30.67
C VAL A 38 -45.62 7.57 30.21
N ALA A 39 -45.42 7.20 28.96
CA ALA A 39 -44.14 7.26 28.27
C ALA A 39 -44.35 7.73 26.83
N LEU A 40 -43.38 8.42 26.23
CA LEU A 40 -43.52 9.04 24.90
C LEU A 40 -42.20 9.00 24.11
N ILE A 41 -42.29 8.84 22.79
CA ILE A 41 -41.25 9.28 21.84
C ILE A 41 -41.79 10.51 21.15
N SER A 42 -41.20 11.66 21.42
CA SER A 42 -41.62 12.94 20.87
C SER A 42 -40.61 13.47 19.86
N VAL A 43 -41.10 14.14 18.81
CA VAL A 43 -40.28 14.90 17.86
C VAL A 43 -40.79 16.33 17.76
N LEU A 44 -39.86 17.28 17.76
CA LEU A 44 -40.15 18.70 17.86
C LEU A 44 -40.05 19.43 16.52
N GLY A 45 -41.20 19.84 15.99
CA GLY A 45 -41.33 20.64 14.78
C GLY A 45 -41.94 22.02 15.05
N GLN A 46 -42.97 22.40 14.28
CA GLN A 46 -43.82 23.57 14.61
C GLN A 46 -44.71 23.31 15.84
N LYS A 47 -44.95 22.04 16.15
CA LYS A 47 -45.61 21.51 17.35
C LYS A 47 -44.78 20.33 17.86
N GLN A 48 -45.05 19.88 19.08
CA GLN A 48 -44.53 18.60 19.55
C GLN A 48 -45.46 17.49 19.05
N TRP A 49 -44.91 16.57 18.26
CA TRP A 49 -45.63 15.39 17.78
C TRP A 49 -45.17 14.16 18.54
N PHE A 50 -46.10 13.25 18.84
CA PHE A 50 -45.78 11.96 19.42
C PHE A 50 -45.67 10.91 18.31
N ILE A 51 -44.46 10.36 18.15
CA ILE A 51 -44.20 9.25 17.23
C ILE A 51 -44.65 7.93 17.88
N ALA A 52 -44.57 7.88 19.21
CA ALA A 52 -45.24 6.85 20.00
C ALA A 52 -45.61 7.37 21.39
N LYS A 53 -46.65 6.80 21.96
CA LYS A 53 -47.20 7.19 23.26
C LYS A 53 -47.83 6.00 23.98
N ALA A 54 -47.69 6.00 25.30
CA ALA A 54 -48.46 5.15 26.22
C ALA A 54 -49.03 6.03 27.32
N GLY A 55 -50.28 5.77 27.71
CA GLY A 55 -50.95 6.46 28.81
C GLY A 55 -51.41 7.90 28.55
N LEU A 56 -51.33 8.39 27.31
CA LEU A 56 -51.72 9.76 26.95
C LEU A 56 -52.61 9.80 25.70
N ASP A 57 -53.79 10.43 25.82
CA ASP A 57 -54.83 10.45 24.77
C ASP A 57 -54.82 11.73 23.91
N VAL A 58 -53.62 12.23 23.60
CA VAL A 58 -53.40 13.35 22.66
C VAL A 58 -52.26 13.00 21.70
N ASP A 59 -52.31 13.49 20.46
CA ASP A 59 -51.32 13.17 19.40
C ASP A 59 -50.23 14.22 19.24
N PHE A 60 -50.50 15.44 19.71
CA PHE A 60 -49.56 16.53 19.69
C PHE A 60 -49.84 17.49 20.84
N THR A 61 -48.84 18.31 21.18
CA THR A 61 -49.01 19.44 22.11
C THR A 61 -48.50 20.73 21.48
N SER A 62 -48.91 21.85 22.07
CA SER A 62 -48.22 23.11 21.83
C SER A 62 -46.73 22.93 22.13
N LEU A 63 -45.90 23.52 21.27
CA LEU A 63 -44.45 23.54 21.49
C LEU A 63 -44.09 24.43 22.69
N GLU A 64 -44.90 25.47 22.95
CA GLU A 64 -44.70 26.37 24.10
C GLU A 64 -44.95 25.64 25.41
N ASP A 65 -45.88 24.68 25.46
CA ASP A 65 -46.19 23.94 26.68
C ASP A 65 -45.38 22.64 26.84
N ALA A 66 -44.63 22.25 25.80
CA ALA A 66 -43.90 21.00 25.72
C ALA A 66 -42.69 20.91 26.66
N PHE A 67 -42.68 19.90 27.54
CA PHE A 67 -41.52 19.58 28.38
C PHE A 67 -40.32 19.10 27.54
N CYS A 68 -40.54 18.35 26.46
CA CYS A 68 -39.47 17.82 25.61
C CYS A 68 -38.69 18.92 24.88
N ARG A 69 -39.27 20.12 24.72
CA ARG A 69 -38.56 21.30 24.21
C ARG A 69 -37.32 21.62 25.05
N HIS A 70 -37.45 21.54 26.37
CA HIS A 70 -36.37 21.85 27.29
C HIS A 70 -35.26 20.80 27.22
N VAL A 71 -35.59 19.50 27.12
CA VAL A 71 -34.59 18.42 26.91
C VAL A 71 -33.73 18.69 25.67
N VAL A 72 -34.38 19.10 24.60
CA VAL A 72 -33.75 19.39 23.33
C VAL A 72 -32.89 20.66 23.37
N GLU A 73 -33.37 21.70 24.05
CA GLU A 73 -32.65 22.98 24.20
C GLU A 73 -31.43 22.81 25.10
N LEU A 74 -31.58 22.03 26.17
CA LEU A 74 -30.51 21.66 27.10
C LEU A 74 -29.50 20.69 26.48
N ARG A 75 -29.89 19.92 25.45
CA ARG A 75 -29.10 18.83 24.84
C ARG A 75 -28.59 17.82 25.86
N ALA A 76 -29.38 17.61 26.91
CA ALA A 76 -29.05 16.75 28.02
C ALA A 76 -30.35 16.18 28.59
N PRO A 77 -30.27 15.08 29.36
CA PRO A 77 -31.42 14.58 30.08
C PRO A 77 -32.00 15.63 31.03
N LEU A 78 -33.32 15.67 31.15
CA LEU A 78 -34.05 16.51 32.10
C LEU A 78 -34.92 15.63 32.98
N VAL A 79 -34.79 15.76 34.30
CA VAL A 79 -35.60 15.06 35.29
C VAL A 79 -36.22 16.10 36.23
N ILE A 80 -37.53 16.02 36.41
CA ILE A 80 -38.34 16.90 37.26
C ILE A 80 -39.16 15.99 38.16
N GLU A 81 -38.85 16.02 39.45
CA GLU A 81 -39.48 15.16 40.46
C GLU A 81 -40.90 15.60 40.82
N ASP A 82 -41.14 16.93 40.87
CA ASP A 82 -42.46 17.54 41.02
C ASP A 82 -42.58 18.87 40.24
N ALA A 83 -43.27 18.85 39.11
CA ALA A 83 -43.48 19.97 38.22
C ALA A 83 -44.37 21.06 38.83
N SER A 84 -45.21 20.75 39.83
CA SER A 84 -46.01 21.75 40.54
C SER A 84 -45.19 22.64 41.48
N GLN A 85 -44.01 22.16 41.87
CA GLN A 85 -43.05 22.89 42.71
C GLN A 85 -41.85 23.42 41.90
N HIS A 86 -41.75 23.04 40.62
CA HIS A 86 -40.61 23.43 39.79
C HIS A 86 -40.82 24.87 39.25
N PRO A 87 -39.88 25.82 39.49
CA PRO A 87 -40.06 27.24 39.15
C PRO A 87 -40.43 27.50 37.68
N ASP A 88 -39.86 26.72 36.76
CA ASP A 88 -40.09 26.90 35.31
C ASP A 88 -41.33 26.16 34.77
N PHE A 89 -41.93 25.25 35.54
CA PHE A 89 -43.03 24.39 35.07
C PHE A 89 -44.31 24.48 35.90
N CYS A 90 -44.29 25.13 37.07
CA CYS A 90 -45.45 25.20 37.97
C CYS A 90 -46.66 25.90 37.34
N ASP A 91 -46.43 26.89 36.47
CA ASP A 91 -47.47 27.62 35.74
C ASP A 91 -47.79 27.00 34.36
N ASN A 92 -47.17 25.87 34.02
CA ASN A 92 -47.37 25.22 32.72
C ASN A 92 -48.82 24.67 32.61
N PRO A 93 -49.53 24.90 31.49
CA PRO A 93 -50.89 24.39 31.30
C PRO A 93 -51.05 22.88 31.52
N LEU A 94 -50.05 22.07 31.17
CA LEU A 94 -50.07 20.60 31.36
C LEU A 94 -49.86 20.16 32.82
N VAL A 95 -49.43 21.08 33.69
CA VAL A 95 -49.30 20.89 35.15
C VAL A 95 -50.56 21.36 35.87
N LEU A 96 -51.11 22.50 35.45
CA LEU A 96 -52.30 23.13 36.05
C LEU A 96 -53.62 22.45 35.63
N SER A 97 -53.63 21.82 34.46
CA SER A 97 -54.80 21.14 33.90
C SER A 97 -54.44 19.74 33.41
N SER A 98 -55.46 18.94 33.06
CA SER A 98 -55.28 17.57 32.56
C SER A 98 -54.16 17.50 31.50
N PRO A 99 -53.15 16.61 31.63
CA PRO A 99 -53.13 15.42 32.49
C PRO A 99 -52.57 15.63 33.90
N TYR A 100 -52.34 16.87 34.34
CA TYR A 100 -51.79 17.21 35.67
C TYR A 100 -50.38 16.64 35.90
N ILE A 101 -49.47 16.85 34.96
CA ILE A 101 -48.08 16.38 35.05
C ILE A 101 -47.46 16.81 36.37
N ARG A 102 -46.92 15.85 37.12
CA ARG A 102 -46.13 16.09 38.33
C ARG A 102 -44.71 15.57 38.14
N PHE A 103 -44.51 14.41 37.54
CA PHE A 103 -43.18 13.95 37.21
C PHE A 103 -42.89 14.03 35.71
N TYR A 104 -41.65 14.36 35.35
CA TYR A 104 -41.16 14.27 33.98
C TYR A 104 -39.69 13.82 33.96
N ALA A 105 -39.34 12.82 33.15
CA ALA A 105 -37.96 12.51 32.80
C ALA A 105 -37.83 12.34 31.28
N GLY A 106 -36.93 13.07 30.64
CA GLY A 106 -36.73 12.95 29.19
C GLY A 106 -35.27 12.99 28.80
N VAL A 107 -34.90 12.19 27.80
CA VAL A 107 -33.54 12.10 27.24
C VAL A 107 -33.54 12.54 25.76
N PRO A 108 -32.47 13.17 25.26
CA PRO A 108 -32.42 13.63 23.88
C PRO A 108 -32.46 12.49 22.86
N LEU A 109 -33.23 12.66 21.80
CA LEU A 109 -33.25 11.80 20.62
C LEU A 109 -32.47 12.47 19.48
N VAL A 110 -31.51 11.77 18.87
CA VAL A 110 -30.52 12.36 17.96
C VAL A 110 -30.58 11.75 16.55
N ALA A 111 -30.97 12.53 15.55
CA ALA A 111 -30.91 12.13 14.14
C ALA A 111 -29.99 13.05 13.35
N GLY A 112 -29.13 12.50 12.47
CA GLY A 112 -28.21 13.29 11.65
C GLY A 112 -27.23 14.18 12.44
N GLY A 113 -26.89 13.79 13.67
CA GLY A 113 -26.02 14.57 14.57
C GLY A 113 -26.71 15.78 15.23
N ARG A 114 -28.05 15.84 15.25
CA ARG A 114 -28.82 16.89 15.90
C ARG A 114 -29.92 16.30 16.78
N GLU A 115 -30.22 16.97 17.90
CA GLU A 115 -31.35 16.63 18.76
C GLU A 115 -32.63 16.97 18.00
N VAL A 116 -33.45 15.96 17.71
CA VAL A 116 -34.70 16.10 16.96
C VAL A 116 -35.92 15.99 17.86
N GLY A 117 -35.78 15.39 19.04
CA GLY A 117 -36.89 15.08 19.94
C GLY A 117 -36.41 14.55 21.29
N ALA A 118 -37.28 13.85 22.01
CA ALA A 118 -36.94 13.19 23.26
C ALA A 118 -37.69 11.87 23.43
N VAL A 119 -37.08 10.94 24.17
CA VAL A 119 -37.80 9.81 24.78
C VAL A 119 -38.06 10.20 26.23
N CYS A 120 -39.31 10.14 26.70
CA CYS A 120 -39.65 10.60 28.04
C CYS A 120 -40.66 9.71 28.78
N LEU A 121 -40.65 9.85 30.11
CA LEU A 121 -41.55 9.24 31.09
C LEU A 121 -42.26 10.37 31.85
N ILE A 122 -43.55 10.19 32.13
CA ILE A 122 -44.41 11.19 32.77
C ILE A 122 -45.29 10.51 33.83
N ASP A 123 -45.55 11.22 34.92
CA ASP A 123 -46.46 10.78 35.99
C ASP A 123 -47.37 11.95 36.44
N ASP A 124 -48.58 11.63 36.88
CA ASP A 124 -49.53 12.60 37.48
C ASP A 124 -49.29 12.76 39.00
N ARG A 125 -48.32 12.02 39.55
CA ARG A 125 -47.82 12.14 40.92
C ARG A 125 -46.33 12.47 40.95
N PRO A 126 -45.84 13.14 42.00
CA PRO A 126 -44.41 13.29 42.19
C PRO A 126 -43.73 11.93 42.25
N ASN A 127 -42.60 11.79 41.56
CA ASN A 127 -41.88 10.52 41.43
C ASN A 127 -40.38 10.79 41.32
N THR A 128 -39.56 9.75 41.36
CA THR A 128 -38.10 9.87 41.19
C THR A 128 -37.61 8.82 40.20
N LEU A 129 -36.54 9.14 39.47
CA LEU A 129 -35.89 8.21 38.56
C LEU A 129 -34.46 8.00 39.03
N THR A 130 -34.06 6.74 39.17
CA THR A 130 -32.68 6.47 39.60
C THR A 130 -31.70 6.86 38.50
N ALA A 131 -30.46 7.17 38.87
CA ALA A 131 -29.40 7.46 37.90
C ALA A 131 -29.16 6.29 36.91
N LYS A 132 -29.49 5.05 37.31
CA LYS A 132 -29.40 3.85 36.45
C LYS A 132 -30.51 3.81 35.43
N ASP A 133 -31.73 4.14 35.85
CA ASP A 133 -32.90 4.19 34.98
C ASP A 133 -32.77 5.30 33.93
N LEU A 134 -32.22 6.46 34.34
CA LEU A 134 -31.90 7.55 33.41
C LEU A 134 -30.88 7.11 32.35
N LYS A 135 -29.80 6.44 32.75
CA LYS A 135 -28.79 5.92 31.79
C LYS A 135 -29.34 4.85 30.87
N PHE A 136 -30.26 4.00 31.33
CA PHE A 136 -30.93 3.05 30.46
C PHE A 136 -31.81 3.77 29.44
N LEU A 137 -32.56 4.78 29.88
CA LEU A 137 -33.37 5.61 29.00
C LEU A 137 -32.49 6.30 27.93
N GLU A 138 -31.31 6.81 28.31
CA GLU A 138 -30.31 7.36 27.38
C GLU A 138 -29.80 6.31 26.37
N SER A 139 -29.52 5.09 26.83
CA SER A 139 -29.05 3.99 25.97
C SER A 139 -30.13 3.53 24.98
N LEU A 140 -31.38 3.49 25.43
CA LEU A 140 -32.53 3.21 24.57
C LEU A 140 -32.74 4.34 23.56
N SER A 141 -32.59 5.59 23.98
CA SER A 141 -32.64 6.74 23.06
C SER A 141 -31.54 6.68 22.01
N PHE A 142 -30.32 6.25 22.37
CA PHE A 142 -29.25 6.01 21.43
C PHE A 142 -29.61 4.92 20.40
N PHE A 143 -30.24 3.82 20.84
CA PHE A 143 -30.75 2.77 19.95
C PHE A 143 -31.84 3.28 18.98
N ILE A 144 -32.83 4.02 19.49
CA ILE A 144 -33.91 4.59 18.67
C ILE A 144 -33.34 5.63 17.69
N SER A 145 -32.35 6.40 18.12
CA SER A 145 -31.61 7.37 17.29
C SER A 145 -30.89 6.72 16.11
N ASP A 146 -30.26 5.56 16.33
CA ASP A 146 -29.55 4.81 15.29
C ASP A 146 -30.53 4.12 14.31
N TYR A 147 -31.67 3.63 14.81
CA TYR A 147 -32.75 3.08 13.97
C TYR A 147 -33.39 4.14 13.05
N ILE A 148 -33.64 5.35 13.55
CA ILE A 148 -34.14 6.46 12.71
C ILE A 148 -33.16 6.77 11.57
N ARG A 149 -31.84 6.61 11.78
CA ARG A 149 -30.83 6.73 10.70
C ARG A 149 -30.85 5.56 9.72
N LEU A 150 -31.26 4.38 10.16
CA LEU A 150 -31.28 3.16 9.34
C LEU A 150 -32.49 3.13 8.40
N ILE A 151 -33.69 3.49 8.89
CA ILE A 151 -34.88 3.67 8.05
C ILE A 151 -34.65 4.74 6.96
N ASP A 152 -33.90 5.80 7.27
CA ASP A 152 -33.53 6.85 6.30
C ASP A 152 -32.78 6.30 5.07
N LYS A 153 -32.04 5.19 5.22
CA LYS A 153 -31.30 4.55 4.11
C LYS A 153 -32.16 3.60 3.25
N GLN A 154 -33.27 3.07 3.76
CA GLN A 154 -34.09 2.08 3.05
C GLN A 154 -35.56 2.54 2.96
N ARG A 155 -35.94 3.11 1.81
CA ARG A 155 -37.33 3.51 1.53
C ARG A 155 -38.26 2.30 1.39
N ALA A 156 -39.05 1.95 2.41
CA ALA A 156 -40.31 1.21 2.25
C ALA A 156 -41.29 1.45 3.44
N LYS A 157 -42.60 1.46 3.12
CA LYS A 157 -43.76 1.71 4.02
C LYS A 157 -43.94 0.60 5.05
N VAL A 158 -44.38 0.92 6.27
CA VAL A 158 -44.82 -0.09 7.25
C VAL A 158 -45.98 0.41 8.15
N SER A 159 -46.81 -0.52 8.62
CA SER A 159 -48.12 -0.39 9.29
C SER A 159 -48.23 -1.37 10.48
N SER A 160 -48.70 -0.90 11.65
CA SER A 160 -49.40 -1.54 12.80
C SER A 160 -49.23 -3.06 13.17
N ALA A 161 -48.98 -4.01 12.28
CA ALA A 161 -48.51 -5.38 12.62
C ALA A 161 -47.04 -5.44 13.09
N ASP A 162 -46.42 -4.27 13.27
CA ASP A 162 -44.99 -4.04 13.21
C ASP A 162 -44.22 -4.19 14.52
N PHE A 163 -44.80 -4.62 15.65
CA PHE A 163 -44.02 -4.75 16.91
C PHE A 163 -43.24 -6.05 17.04
N SER A 164 -43.91 -7.18 16.79
CA SER A 164 -43.20 -8.45 16.61
C SER A 164 -42.30 -8.37 15.38
N LEU A 165 -42.79 -7.70 14.34
CA LEU A 165 -42.03 -7.31 13.16
C LEU A 165 -40.94 -6.25 13.42
N MET A 166 -40.90 -5.51 14.55
CA MET A 166 -39.84 -4.54 14.90
C MET A 166 -38.68 -5.24 15.61
N ILE A 167 -38.99 -6.24 16.44
CA ILE A 167 -38.00 -7.18 16.99
C ILE A 167 -37.44 -8.07 15.87
N GLU A 168 -38.27 -8.47 14.91
CA GLU A 168 -37.85 -9.20 13.71
C GLU A 168 -37.12 -8.30 12.67
N ALA A 169 -37.51 -7.03 12.49
CA ALA A 169 -36.91 -6.10 11.50
C ALA A 169 -35.68 -5.35 12.01
N ALA A 170 -35.46 -5.26 13.33
CA ALA A 170 -34.22 -4.73 13.91
C ALA A 170 -33.07 -5.75 13.88
N ASP A 171 -33.37 -7.01 13.57
CA ASP A 171 -32.41 -8.12 13.57
C ASP A 171 -31.74 -8.38 14.93
N VAL A 172 -32.48 -8.17 16.03
CA VAL A 172 -31.96 -8.20 17.40
C VAL A 172 -32.56 -9.37 18.20
N GLY A 173 -31.69 -10.26 18.68
CA GLY A 173 -32.06 -11.27 19.67
C GLY A 173 -32.23 -10.63 21.06
N VAL A 174 -33.13 -11.17 21.87
CA VAL A 174 -33.34 -10.74 23.26
C VAL A 174 -33.24 -11.96 24.14
N TRP A 175 -32.56 -11.80 25.27
CA TRP A 175 -32.49 -12.83 26.27
C TRP A 175 -32.54 -12.26 27.68
N ASP A 176 -33.31 -12.92 28.53
CA ASP A 176 -33.62 -12.51 29.88
C ASP A 176 -33.18 -13.60 30.84
N TRP A 177 -32.33 -13.24 31.81
CA TRP A 177 -31.70 -14.14 32.75
C TRP A 177 -32.16 -13.85 34.17
N GLU A 178 -32.91 -14.78 34.75
CA GLU A 178 -33.15 -14.87 36.17
C GLU A 178 -31.95 -15.54 36.85
N ILE A 179 -31.18 -14.73 37.57
CA ILE A 179 -29.84 -15.09 38.04
C ILE A 179 -29.88 -16.15 39.16
N PRO A 180 -30.75 -16.07 40.19
CA PRO A 180 -30.75 -17.03 41.29
C PRO A 180 -31.06 -18.47 40.85
N ASN A 181 -31.97 -18.63 39.89
CA ASN A 181 -32.44 -19.92 39.38
C ASN A 181 -31.69 -20.37 38.12
N ASP A 182 -30.74 -19.57 37.65
CA ASP A 182 -30.05 -19.73 36.38
C ASP A 182 -31.00 -20.01 35.21
N HIS A 183 -32.10 -19.26 35.14
CA HIS A 183 -33.15 -19.47 34.15
C HIS A 183 -33.11 -18.37 33.09
N ASN A 184 -32.90 -18.75 31.84
CA ASN A 184 -32.75 -17.88 30.70
C ASN A 184 -33.92 -18.11 29.74
N VAL A 185 -34.52 -17.00 29.30
CA VAL A 185 -35.58 -16.99 28.28
C VAL A 185 -35.06 -16.22 27.09
N PHE A 186 -35.04 -16.88 25.93
CA PHE A 186 -34.61 -16.31 24.65
C PHE A 186 -35.84 -16.02 23.79
N ASN A 187 -35.80 -14.94 23.01
CA ASN A 187 -36.79 -14.72 21.96
C ASN A 187 -36.47 -15.58 20.71
N GLN A 188 -37.41 -15.63 19.77
CA GLN A 188 -37.25 -16.42 18.55
C GLN A 188 -36.06 -15.94 17.69
N ARG A 189 -35.85 -14.63 17.55
CA ARG A 189 -34.75 -14.07 16.77
C ARG A 189 -33.37 -14.48 17.29
N TRP A 190 -33.19 -14.62 18.61
CA TRP A 190 -31.94 -15.13 19.18
C TRP A 190 -31.62 -16.55 18.69
N CYS A 191 -32.66 -17.39 18.57
CA CYS A 191 -32.53 -18.77 18.08
C CYS A 191 -32.18 -18.77 16.59
N GLU A 192 -32.92 -18.01 15.78
CA GLU A 192 -32.69 -17.86 14.34
C GLU A 192 -31.30 -17.30 14.01
N LEU A 193 -30.83 -16.31 14.78
CA LEU A 193 -29.50 -15.72 14.63
C LEU A 193 -28.39 -16.77 14.81
N LEU A 194 -28.62 -17.82 15.59
CA LEU A 194 -27.66 -18.90 15.79
C LEU A 194 -27.98 -20.16 14.98
N GLY A 195 -29.03 -20.13 14.15
CA GLY A 195 -29.49 -21.27 13.36
C GLY A 195 -30.05 -22.41 14.21
N LEU A 196 -30.57 -22.09 15.39
CA LEU A 196 -31.11 -23.06 16.36
C LEU A 196 -32.63 -23.05 16.35
N GLU A 197 -33.22 -24.22 16.56
CA GLU A 197 -34.66 -24.37 16.81
C GLU A 197 -35.00 -24.10 18.28
N ARG A 198 -36.25 -23.70 18.55
CA ARG A 198 -36.72 -23.31 19.89
C ARG A 198 -36.58 -24.41 20.95
N ASP A 199 -36.70 -25.66 20.54
CA ASP A 199 -36.62 -26.86 21.39
C ASP A 199 -35.17 -27.31 21.66
N GLU A 200 -34.22 -26.82 20.88
CA GLU A 200 -32.78 -27.06 21.08
C GLU A 200 -32.16 -26.11 22.14
N VAL A 201 -32.87 -25.04 22.50
CA VAL A 201 -32.37 -24.01 23.41
C VAL A 201 -32.71 -24.34 24.87
N GLU A 202 -31.69 -24.60 25.68
CA GLU A 202 -31.85 -24.81 27.12
C GLU A 202 -31.87 -23.48 27.89
N SER A 203 -32.69 -23.43 28.95
CA SER A 203 -32.79 -22.23 29.81
C SER A 203 -31.59 -22.02 30.74
N ARG A 204 -30.64 -22.95 30.86
CA ARG A 204 -29.49 -22.76 31.77
C ARG A 204 -28.40 -21.90 31.14
N SER A 205 -27.70 -21.07 31.92
CA SER A 205 -26.67 -20.21 31.35
C SER A 205 -25.48 -20.98 30.78
N SER A 206 -25.26 -22.23 31.22
CA SER A 206 -24.25 -23.12 30.66
C SER A 206 -24.42 -23.36 29.16
N PHE A 207 -25.65 -23.32 28.66
CA PHE A 207 -25.96 -23.54 27.24
C PHE A 207 -25.34 -22.45 26.37
N TRP A 208 -25.79 -21.20 26.52
CA TRP A 208 -25.27 -20.11 25.69
C TRP A 208 -23.79 -19.83 25.97
N LYS A 209 -23.30 -20.08 27.20
CA LYS A 209 -21.87 -20.01 27.54
C LYS A 209 -21.04 -21.01 26.74
N GLY A 210 -21.59 -22.20 26.47
CA GLY A 210 -20.93 -23.22 25.65
C GLY A 210 -20.84 -22.86 24.17
N LEU A 211 -21.65 -21.91 23.70
CA LEU A 211 -21.61 -21.40 22.33
C LEU A 211 -20.54 -20.30 22.13
N VAL A 212 -19.97 -19.76 23.20
CA VAL A 212 -18.99 -18.66 23.12
C VAL A 212 -17.62 -19.18 22.68
N HIS A 213 -16.98 -18.47 21.75
CA HIS A 213 -15.62 -18.78 21.33
C HIS A 213 -14.64 -18.77 22.53
N SER A 214 -13.72 -19.74 22.59
CA SER A 214 -12.79 -19.93 23.71
C SER A 214 -12.03 -18.66 24.09
N ASP A 215 -11.50 -17.95 23.09
CA ASP A 215 -10.70 -16.73 23.28
C ASP A 215 -11.51 -15.55 23.86
N ASP A 216 -12.83 -15.53 23.63
CA ASP A 216 -13.70 -14.44 24.09
C ASP A 216 -14.34 -14.72 25.46
N TYR A 217 -14.40 -15.99 25.88
CA TYR A 217 -15.11 -16.44 27.08
C TYR A 217 -14.65 -15.73 28.36
N ALA A 218 -13.33 -15.60 28.55
CA ALA A 218 -12.77 -14.94 29.73
C ALA A 218 -13.14 -13.45 29.78
N ARG A 219 -13.05 -12.75 28.63
CA ARG A 219 -13.42 -11.34 28.51
C ARG A 219 -14.92 -11.13 28.81
N LEU A 220 -15.77 -11.95 28.20
CA LEU A 220 -17.23 -11.89 28.37
C LEU A 220 -17.63 -12.10 29.83
N ASN A 221 -17.13 -13.16 30.47
CA ASN A 221 -17.47 -13.46 31.86
C ASN A 221 -17.01 -12.37 32.84
N ASN A 222 -15.84 -11.77 32.60
CA ASN A 222 -15.38 -10.65 33.43
C ASN A 222 -16.29 -9.43 33.28
N ALA A 223 -16.72 -9.11 32.05
CA ALA A 223 -17.65 -8.01 31.81
C ALA A 223 -19.02 -8.25 32.49
N ILE A 224 -19.56 -9.48 32.41
CA ILE A 224 -20.80 -9.85 33.10
C ILE A 224 -20.64 -9.74 34.62
N ARG A 225 -19.54 -10.26 35.19
CA ARG A 225 -19.28 -10.17 36.64
C ARG A 225 -19.18 -8.72 37.12
N ALA A 226 -18.42 -7.88 36.42
CA ALA A 226 -18.28 -6.46 36.74
C ALA A 226 -19.64 -5.75 36.68
N HIS A 227 -20.48 -6.07 35.70
CA HIS A 227 -21.84 -5.54 35.61
C HIS A 227 -22.73 -5.99 36.79
N LEU A 228 -22.72 -7.28 37.13
CA LEU A 228 -23.49 -7.81 38.25
C LEU A 228 -23.01 -7.32 39.62
N ALA A 229 -21.73 -6.94 39.73
CA ALA A 229 -21.17 -6.28 40.91
C ALA A 229 -21.48 -4.77 40.96
N ASP A 230 -22.27 -4.25 40.03
CA ASP A 230 -22.64 -2.83 39.89
C ASP A 230 -21.46 -1.89 39.60
N GLU A 231 -20.34 -2.42 39.12
CA GLU A 231 -19.16 -1.65 38.72
C GLU A 231 -19.34 -1.00 37.34
N SER A 232 -20.36 -1.43 36.57
CA SER A 232 -20.75 -0.84 35.29
C SER A 232 -22.27 -0.74 35.17
N ALA A 233 -22.77 0.45 34.77
CA ALA A 233 -24.21 0.71 34.69
C ALA A 233 -24.93 -0.11 33.60
N VAL A 234 -24.21 -0.51 32.56
CA VAL A 234 -24.72 -1.28 31.41
C VAL A 234 -23.62 -2.26 30.98
N LEU A 235 -23.99 -3.52 30.73
CA LEU A 235 -23.14 -4.47 30.02
C LEU A 235 -23.12 -4.08 28.54
N ASN A 236 -21.94 -3.93 27.94
CA ASN A 236 -21.76 -3.71 26.51
C ASN A 236 -20.50 -4.48 26.07
N VAL A 237 -20.66 -5.53 25.27
CA VAL A 237 -19.56 -6.43 24.94
C VAL A 237 -19.74 -7.08 23.57
N GLU A 238 -18.69 -7.00 22.76
CA GLU A 238 -18.57 -7.71 21.48
C GLU A 238 -17.83 -9.05 21.67
N TYR A 239 -18.35 -10.14 21.12
CA TYR A 239 -17.77 -11.49 21.22
C TYR A 239 -18.26 -12.40 20.08
N ARG A 240 -17.70 -13.62 19.98
CA ARG A 240 -18.15 -14.62 18.99
C ARG A 240 -19.03 -15.70 19.60
N LEU A 241 -20.11 -16.04 18.90
CA LEU A 241 -20.97 -17.19 19.16
C LEU A 241 -20.88 -18.20 18.01
N ARG A 242 -21.00 -19.49 18.33
CA ARG A 242 -21.00 -20.57 17.35
C ARG A 242 -22.40 -20.75 16.78
N HIS A 243 -22.51 -20.64 15.46
CA HIS A 243 -23.73 -20.97 14.71
C HIS A 243 -23.92 -22.49 14.62
N ALA A 244 -25.16 -22.96 14.44
CA ALA A 244 -25.49 -24.39 14.32
C ALA A 244 -24.74 -25.08 13.16
N GLU A 245 -24.51 -24.37 12.06
CA GLU A 245 -23.70 -24.83 10.92
C GLU A 245 -22.18 -24.88 11.21
N GLY A 246 -21.76 -24.43 12.39
CA GLY A 246 -20.39 -24.55 12.89
C GLY A 246 -19.49 -23.34 12.62
N HIS A 247 -19.92 -22.36 11.84
CA HIS A 247 -19.21 -21.09 11.65
C HIS A 247 -19.39 -20.14 12.85
N TRP A 248 -18.60 -19.06 12.89
CA TRP A 248 -18.61 -18.08 13.98
C TRP A 248 -19.35 -16.81 13.57
N LEU A 249 -20.20 -16.32 14.48
CA LEU A 249 -20.89 -15.04 14.35
C LEU A 249 -20.35 -14.05 15.36
N TRP A 250 -20.00 -12.86 14.89
CA TRP A 250 -19.66 -11.76 15.77
C TRP A 250 -20.93 -11.09 16.25
N VAL A 251 -21.08 -10.99 17.56
CA VAL A 251 -22.26 -10.40 18.20
C VAL A 251 -21.87 -9.29 19.14
N ASN A 252 -22.76 -8.30 19.27
CA ASN A 252 -22.67 -7.28 20.32
C ASN A 252 -23.85 -7.40 21.26
N THR A 253 -23.58 -7.52 22.56
CA THR A 253 -24.62 -7.64 23.59
C THR A 253 -24.64 -6.42 24.48
N TYR A 254 -25.83 -5.82 24.60
CA TYR A 254 -26.13 -4.79 25.60
C TYR A 254 -27.06 -5.37 26.66
N GLY A 255 -26.74 -5.17 27.94
CA GLY A 255 -27.55 -5.74 29.02
C GLY A 255 -27.60 -4.88 30.26
N ARG A 256 -28.64 -5.07 31.06
CA ARG A 256 -28.67 -4.49 32.41
C ARG A 256 -29.38 -5.40 33.38
N THR A 257 -29.04 -5.21 34.65
CA THR A 257 -29.84 -5.73 35.75
C THR A 257 -31.15 -4.94 35.84
N VAL A 258 -32.28 -5.64 35.74
CA VAL A 258 -33.63 -5.07 35.73
C VAL A 258 -34.38 -5.28 37.04
N ALA A 259 -33.89 -6.16 37.91
CA ALA A 259 -34.42 -6.36 39.26
C ALA A 259 -33.31 -6.74 40.23
N ASN A 260 -33.35 -6.16 41.43
CA ASN A 260 -32.44 -6.46 42.53
C ASN A 260 -33.24 -6.90 43.76
N ASP A 261 -32.59 -7.64 44.66
CA ASP A 261 -33.16 -7.93 45.98
C ASP A 261 -33.00 -6.73 46.94
N SER A 262 -33.57 -6.86 48.13
CA SER A 262 -33.50 -5.82 49.18
C SER A 262 -32.09 -5.53 49.69
N ALA A 263 -31.11 -6.39 49.41
CA ALA A 263 -29.69 -6.20 49.72
C ALA A 263 -28.91 -5.62 48.52
N GLY A 264 -29.58 -5.29 47.41
CA GLY A 264 -28.99 -4.75 46.20
C GLY A 264 -28.35 -5.78 45.28
N ARG A 265 -28.52 -7.09 45.54
CA ARG A 265 -27.97 -8.16 44.68
C ARG A 265 -28.83 -8.33 43.43
N PRO A 266 -28.23 -8.57 42.25
CA PRO A 266 -28.96 -8.69 41.00
C PRO A 266 -29.80 -9.98 40.98
N LEU A 267 -31.10 -9.85 40.72
CA LEU A 267 -32.05 -10.96 40.59
C LEU A 267 -32.34 -11.30 39.13
N ARG A 268 -32.38 -10.30 38.27
CA ARG A 268 -32.77 -10.47 36.87
C ARG A 268 -31.99 -9.52 35.97
N MET A 269 -31.50 -10.02 34.85
CA MET A 269 -30.76 -9.27 33.86
C MET A 269 -31.38 -9.47 32.48
N THR A 270 -31.68 -8.38 31.79
CA THR A 270 -32.21 -8.44 30.42
C THR A 270 -31.17 -7.90 29.45
N CYS A 271 -30.98 -8.60 28.34
CA CYS A 271 -29.98 -8.30 27.34
C CYS A 271 -30.57 -8.33 25.94
N VAL A 272 -30.00 -7.49 25.07
CA VAL A 272 -30.23 -7.47 23.63
C VAL A 272 -28.93 -7.84 22.92
N ILE A 273 -29.00 -8.61 21.84
CA ILE A 273 -27.88 -9.10 21.07
C ILE A 273 -28.08 -8.79 19.58
N ARG A 274 -27.04 -8.33 18.90
CA ARG A 274 -27.06 -8.03 17.46
C ARG A 274 -25.91 -8.73 16.74
N ASP A 275 -26.17 -9.24 15.54
CA ASP A 275 -25.10 -9.64 14.62
C ASP A 275 -24.34 -8.41 14.10
N ILE A 276 -23.03 -8.40 14.32
CA ILE A 276 -22.10 -7.38 13.84
C ILE A 276 -21.05 -7.99 12.90
N SER A 277 -21.28 -9.18 12.36
CA SER A 277 -20.36 -9.89 11.47
C SER A 277 -20.06 -9.09 10.21
N GLU A 278 -21.06 -8.46 9.59
CA GLU A 278 -20.82 -7.57 8.44
C GLU A 278 -19.97 -6.36 8.82
N LYS A 279 -20.28 -5.70 9.94
CA LYS A 279 -19.48 -4.59 10.47
C LYS A 279 -18.03 -5.04 10.69
N LYS A 280 -17.80 -6.20 11.31
CA LYS A 280 -16.45 -6.74 11.54
C LYS A 280 -15.73 -7.09 10.25
N ARG A 281 -16.44 -7.59 9.23
CA ARG A 281 -15.89 -7.86 7.90
C ARG A 281 -15.46 -6.57 7.20
N ILE A 282 -16.24 -5.50 7.32
CA ILE A 282 -15.90 -4.16 6.80
C ILE A 282 -14.69 -3.60 7.56
N GLU A 283 -14.70 -3.59 8.89
CA GLU A 283 -13.59 -3.12 9.73
C GLU A 283 -12.28 -3.87 9.40
N LEU A 284 -12.34 -5.20 9.22
CA LEU A 284 -11.19 -6.01 8.84
C LEU A 284 -10.71 -5.68 7.42
N ARG A 285 -11.63 -5.47 6.47
CA ARG A 285 -11.28 -5.08 5.10
C ARG A 285 -10.61 -3.71 5.06
N GLU A 286 -11.15 -2.72 5.78
CA GLU A 286 -10.55 -1.39 5.91
C GLU A 286 -9.17 -1.47 6.57
N TYR A 287 -9.04 -2.25 7.65
CA TYR A 287 -7.75 -2.48 8.30
C TYR A 287 -6.72 -3.09 7.34
N LYS A 288 -7.10 -4.15 6.62
CA LYS A 288 -6.25 -4.79 5.60
C LYS A 288 -5.88 -3.81 4.47
N GLN A 289 -6.81 -2.95 4.04
CA GLN A 289 -6.57 -1.95 3.00
C GLN A 289 -5.61 -0.84 3.47
N VAL A 290 -5.73 -0.39 4.72
CA VAL A 290 -4.78 0.56 5.33
C VAL A 290 -3.39 -0.07 5.46
N GLN A 291 -3.31 -1.35 5.86
CA GLN A 291 -2.04 -2.07 5.87
C GLN A 291 -1.43 -2.15 4.47
N LEU A 292 -2.24 -2.49 3.45
CA LEU A 292 -1.82 -2.51 2.05
C LEU A 292 -1.21 -1.18 1.59
N LEU A 293 -1.89 -0.07 1.84
CA LEU A 293 -1.40 1.27 1.54
C LEU A 293 -0.08 1.60 2.25
N ASN A 294 0.01 1.30 3.55
CA ASN A 294 1.19 1.62 4.34
C ASN A 294 2.44 0.88 3.86
N PHE A 295 2.32 -0.40 3.51
CA PHE A 295 3.49 -1.14 3.05
C PHE A 295 3.86 -0.80 1.60
N MET A 296 2.90 -0.49 0.72
CA MET A 296 3.19 0.03 -0.62
C MET A 296 4.03 1.31 -0.56
N ASN A 297 3.66 2.25 0.32
CA ASN A 297 4.41 3.48 0.55
C ASN A 297 5.84 3.20 1.07
N ARG A 298 6.00 2.18 1.93
CA ARG A 298 7.31 1.75 2.42
C ARG A 298 8.16 1.17 1.28
N ALA A 299 7.58 0.30 0.45
CA ALA A 299 8.26 -0.29 -0.71
C ALA A 299 8.78 0.80 -1.68
N GLN A 300 7.91 1.76 -2.01
CA GLN A 300 8.27 2.89 -2.87
C GLN A 300 9.37 3.76 -2.25
N SER A 301 9.29 4.03 -0.94
CA SER A 301 10.29 4.86 -0.25
C SER A 301 11.68 4.23 -0.27
N VAL A 302 11.79 2.91 -0.02
CA VAL A 302 13.05 2.18 -0.10
C VAL A 302 13.58 2.17 -1.53
N PHE A 303 12.72 1.92 -2.51
CA PHE A 303 13.11 1.97 -3.91
C PHE A 303 13.67 3.34 -4.31
N LEU A 304 13.03 4.44 -3.89
CA LEU A 304 13.49 5.80 -4.21
C LEU A 304 14.85 6.12 -3.57
N GLN A 305 15.16 5.54 -2.41
CA GLN A 305 16.43 5.78 -1.71
C GLN A 305 17.56 4.90 -2.25
N GLU A 306 17.31 3.62 -2.44
CA GLU A 306 18.35 2.63 -2.74
C GLU A 306 18.45 2.27 -4.24
N LYS A 307 17.42 2.61 -5.03
CA LYS A 307 17.25 2.17 -6.42
C LYS A 307 17.34 0.64 -6.59
N ASN A 308 17.00 -0.10 -5.53
CA ASN A 308 17.06 -1.56 -5.50
C ASN A 308 15.65 -2.14 -5.37
N ILE A 309 15.09 -2.52 -6.52
CA ILE A 309 13.74 -3.11 -6.60
C ILE A 309 13.64 -4.43 -5.84
N ARG A 310 14.70 -5.21 -5.84
CA ARG A 310 14.72 -6.53 -5.22
C ARG A 310 14.58 -6.41 -3.72
N HIS A 311 15.40 -5.55 -3.10
CA HIS A 311 15.30 -5.30 -1.66
C HIS A 311 13.90 -4.75 -1.29
N SER A 312 13.34 -3.89 -2.13
CA SER A 312 11.97 -3.38 -1.93
C SER A 312 10.91 -4.48 -1.98
N CYS A 313 11.03 -5.44 -2.90
CA CYS A 313 10.17 -6.61 -2.97
C CYS A 313 10.35 -7.54 -1.77
N GLU A 314 11.58 -7.82 -1.34
CA GLU A 314 11.89 -8.68 -0.19
C GLU A 314 11.31 -8.13 1.11
N LEU A 315 11.39 -6.81 1.33
CA LEU A 315 10.86 -6.17 2.55
C LEU A 315 9.35 -6.29 2.71
N VAL A 316 8.60 -6.31 1.60
CA VAL A 316 7.12 -6.36 1.65
C VAL A 316 6.58 -7.77 1.53
N PHE A 317 7.44 -8.74 1.27
CA PHE A 317 7.02 -10.06 0.84
C PHE A 317 6.31 -10.85 1.96
N ASP A 318 6.84 -10.83 3.18
CA ASP A 318 6.23 -11.54 4.32
C ASP A 318 4.89 -10.90 4.73
N GLU A 319 4.79 -9.57 4.71
CA GLU A 319 3.54 -8.85 4.99
C GLU A 319 2.48 -9.14 3.91
N LEU A 320 2.88 -9.23 2.63
CA LEU A 320 2.01 -9.65 1.53
C LEU A 320 1.45 -11.06 1.74
N LEU A 321 2.30 -12.02 2.12
CA LEU A 321 1.87 -13.40 2.39
C LEU A 321 0.87 -13.47 3.54
N ALA A 322 1.12 -12.71 4.61
CA ALA A 322 0.20 -12.63 5.75
C ALA A 322 -1.15 -12.03 5.37
N LEU A 323 -1.17 -10.93 4.59
CA LEU A 323 -2.39 -10.27 4.14
C LEU A 323 -3.21 -11.13 3.17
N ALA A 324 -2.53 -11.84 2.27
CA ALA A 324 -3.13 -12.77 1.32
C ALA A 324 -3.39 -14.16 1.92
N GLU A 325 -3.11 -14.35 3.22
CA GLU A 325 -3.28 -15.59 3.97
C GLU A 325 -2.65 -16.80 3.26
N SER A 326 -1.53 -16.57 2.56
CA SER A 326 -0.89 -17.53 1.67
C SER A 326 0.39 -18.07 2.31
N GLN A 327 0.62 -19.38 2.20
CA GLN A 327 1.79 -20.02 2.80
C GLN A 327 3.06 -19.77 2.00
N PHE A 328 2.93 -19.65 0.69
CA PHE A 328 4.06 -19.47 -0.22
C PHE A 328 3.72 -18.41 -1.27
N GLY A 329 4.74 -17.79 -1.83
CA GLY A 329 4.59 -16.94 -2.99
C GLY A 329 5.88 -16.68 -3.74
N LEU A 330 5.77 -15.81 -4.74
CA LEU A 330 6.88 -15.23 -5.47
C LEU A 330 6.48 -13.86 -6.04
N ILE A 331 7.46 -12.99 -6.22
CA ILE A 331 7.34 -11.77 -7.03
C ILE A 331 8.39 -11.87 -8.13
N GLY A 332 7.96 -11.78 -9.38
CA GLY A 332 8.85 -11.86 -10.54
C GLY A 332 8.61 -10.72 -11.52
N GLN A 333 9.68 -10.29 -12.18
CA GLN A 333 9.67 -9.33 -13.27
C GLN A 333 9.89 -10.06 -14.60
N VAL A 334 9.12 -9.71 -15.61
CA VAL A 334 9.32 -10.22 -16.97
C VAL A 334 10.51 -9.49 -17.58
N VAL A 335 11.49 -10.24 -18.08
CA VAL A 335 12.69 -9.71 -18.73
C VAL A 335 12.92 -10.48 -20.03
N GLU A 336 13.21 -9.76 -21.12
CA GLU A 336 13.64 -10.38 -22.37
C GLU A 336 15.14 -10.66 -22.34
N GLN A 337 15.53 -11.91 -22.55
CA GLN A 337 16.93 -12.31 -22.69
C GLN A 337 17.25 -12.69 -24.14
N GLU A 338 18.43 -12.27 -24.62
CA GLU A 338 18.95 -12.65 -25.93
C GLU A 338 18.99 -14.19 -26.06
N GLY A 339 18.22 -14.73 -27.03
CA GLY A 339 18.17 -16.18 -27.32
C GLY A 339 17.18 -17.00 -26.49
N HIS A 340 16.61 -16.47 -25.40
CA HIS A 340 15.68 -17.20 -24.52
C HIS A 340 14.25 -16.64 -24.48
N GLY A 341 13.99 -15.50 -25.14
CA GLY A 341 12.66 -14.88 -25.17
C GLY A 341 12.28 -14.29 -23.80
N LYS A 342 10.98 -14.31 -23.48
CA LYS A 342 10.47 -13.81 -22.19
C LYS A 342 10.85 -14.79 -21.07
N THR A 343 11.55 -14.27 -20.07
CA THR A 343 11.94 -14.98 -18.85
C THR A 343 11.39 -14.26 -17.64
N LEU A 344 11.25 -14.97 -16.51
CA LEU A 344 10.79 -14.36 -15.26
C LEU A 344 11.97 -14.27 -14.28
N PHE A 345 12.45 -13.06 -14.01
CA PHE A 345 13.46 -12.77 -13.00
C PHE A 345 12.82 -12.64 -11.62
N ILE A 346 13.33 -13.38 -10.63
CA ILE A 346 12.69 -13.48 -9.31
C ILE A 346 13.26 -12.46 -8.32
N HIS A 347 12.41 -11.55 -7.87
CA HIS A 347 12.76 -10.51 -6.88
C HIS A 347 12.50 -10.95 -5.45
N ALA A 348 11.48 -11.76 -5.21
CA ALA A 348 11.18 -12.33 -3.89
C ALA A 348 10.61 -13.75 -4.04
N LEU A 349 10.99 -14.65 -3.15
CA LEU A 349 10.58 -16.06 -3.17
C LEU A 349 10.54 -16.64 -1.76
N THR A 350 9.44 -17.32 -1.41
CA THR A 350 9.39 -18.06 -0.14
C THR A 350 10.37 -19.23 -0.19
N ASN A 351 11.10 -19.46 0.91
CA ASN A 351 11.98 -20.62 1.00
C ASN A 351 11.17 -21.93 0.98
N ILE A 352 11.19 -22.59 -0.16
CA ILE A 352 10.62 -23.93 -0.39
C ILE A 352 11.72 -24.93 -0.72
N SER A 353 12.88 -24.84 -0.07
CA SER A 353 13.99 -25.75 -0.34
C SER A 353 13.81 -27.07 0.40
N TRP A 354 13.63 -28.17 -0.35
CA TRP A 354 13.41 -29.52 0.21
C TRP A 354 14.21 -30.61 -0.50
N SER A 355 14.98 -30.24 -1.52
CA SER A 355 15.91 -31.09 -2.28
C SER A 355 17.21 -30.32 -2.56
N GLU A 356 18.25 -31.00 -3.02
CA GLU A 356 19.52 -30.35 -3.39
C GLU A 356 19.32 -29.37 -4.57
N GLU A 357 18.52 -29.75 -5.57
CA GLU A 357 18.14 -28.86 -6.69
C GLU A 357 17.36 -27.62 -6.26
N THR A 358 16.38 -27.75 -5.36
CA THR A 358 15.62 -26.58 -4.86
C THR A 358 16.44 -25.70 -3.93
N ASN A 359 17.40 -26.28 -3.19
CA ASN A 359 18.40 -25.51 -2.45
C ASN A 359 19.30 -24.69 -3.37
N GLU A 360 19.72 -25.24 -4.51
CA GLU A 360 20.51 -24.49 -5.50
C GLU A 360 19.71 -23.34 -6.11
N GLN A 361 18.43 -23.54 -6.42
CA GLN A 361 17.54 -22.46 -6.87
C GLN A 361 17.40 -21.36 -5.82
N TYR A 362 17.24 -21.72 -4.54
CA TYR A 362 17.14 -20.73 -3.47
C TYR A 362 18.47 -20.00 -3.24
N ARG A 363 19.61 -20.67 -3.38
CA ARG A 363 20.93 -20.03 -3.37
C ARG A 363 21.12 -19.08 -4.57
N ALA A 364 20.66 -19.46 -5.76
CA ALA A 364 20.67 -18.60 -6.94
C ALA A 364 19.78 -17.37 -6.74
N TYR A 365 18.61 -17.54 -6.12
CA TYR A 365 17.79 -16.43 -5.66
C TYR A 365 18.60 -15.55 -4.70
N GLN A 366 19.19 -16.07 -3.63
CA GLN A 366 19.99 -15.27 -2.69
C GLN A 366 21.11 -14.46 -3.37
N ARG A 367 21.72 -14.98 -4.44
CA ARG A 367 22.71 -14.25 -5.25
C ARG A 367 22.13 -13.26 -6.27
N GLY A 368 20.84 -13.33 -6.58
CA GLY A 368 20.17 -12.45 -7.55
C GLY A 368 20.29 -12.92 -8.97
N GLU A 369 20.35 -14.23 -9.16
CA GLU A 369 20.64 -14.88 -10.44
C GLU A 369 19.52 -15.85 -10.85
N LEU A 370 18.38 -15.85 -10.14
CA LEU A 370 17.29 -16.79 -10.41
C LEU A 370 16.36 -16.29 -11.51
N PHE A 371 16.37 -17.01 -12.63
CA PHE A 371 15.43 -16.85 -13.75
C PHE A 371 14.61 -18.12 -13.94
N PHE A 372 13.31 -17.97 -14.20
CA PHE A 372 12.47 -19.04 -14.74
C PHE A 372 12.31 -18.85 -16.25
N ASN A 373 12.93 -19.78 -16.99
CA ASN A 373 12.97 -19.74 -18.45
C ASN A 373 11.86 -20.58 -19.10
N ASN A 374 11.28 -21.54 -18.37
CA ASN A 374 10.15 -22.33 -18.85
C ASN A 374 8.83 -21.73 -18.33
N LEU A 375 8.06 -21.16 -19.25
CA LEU A 375 6.75 -20.56 -18.98
C LEU A 375 5.56 -21.47 -19.35
N ASP A 376 5.79 -22.75 -19.69
CA ASP A 376 4.70 -23.73 -19.87
C ASP A 376 4.25 -24.32 -18.52
N ASN A 377 3.65 -23.48 -17.68
CA ASN A 377 3.10 -23.86 -16.38
C ASN A 377 2.10 -22.79 -15.87
N LEU A 378 1.62 -22.95 -14.62
CA LEU A 378 0.63 -22.04 -14.02
C LEU A 378 1.10 -20.57 -13.98
N PHE A 379 2.32 -20.31 -13.54
CA PHE A 379 2.83 -18.93 -13.44
C PHE A 379 3.19 -18.37 -14.82
N GLY A 380 3.72 -19.19 -15.73
CA GLY A 380 3.99 -18.76 -17.09
C GLY A 380 2.72 -18.44 -17.89
N HIS A 381 1.59 -19.09 -17.58
CA HIS A 381 0.28 -18.69 -18.12
C HIS A 381 -0.17 -17.30 -17.65
N VAL A 382 0.18 -16.87 -16.43
CA VAL A 382 -0.07 -15.49 -15.97
C VAL A 382 0.69 -14.51 -16.86
N VAL A 383 1.98 -14.77 -17.07
CA VAL A 383 2.88 -13.92 -17.86
C VAL A 383 2.47 -13.85 -19.34
N THR A 384 2.13 -14.99 -19.93
CA THR A 384 1.85 -15.09 -21.37
C THR A 384 0.44 -14.66 -21.75
N SER A 385 -0.55 -14.92 -20.90
CA SER A 385 -1.94 -14.50 -21.16
C SER A 385 -2.24 -13.09 -20.66
N GLY A 386 -1.46 -12.59 -19.70
CA GLY A 386 -1.77 -11.35 -18.98
C GLY A 386 -3.06 -11.44 -18.15
N ASN A 387 -3.59 -12.63 -17.86
CA ASN A 387 -4.80 -12.79 -17.08
C ASN A 387 -4.49 -13.30 -15.66
N VAL A 388 -5.40 -13.00 -14.73
CA VAL A 388 -5.39 -13.64 -13.41
C VAL A 388 -5.59 -15.14 -13.61
N VAL A 389 -4.69 -15.94 -13.05
CA VAL A 389 -4.79 -17.41 -13.07
C VAL A 389 -5.14 -17.89 -11.67
N MET A 390 -6.32 -18.46 -11.50
CA MET A 390 -6.80 -18.95 -10.22
C MET A 390 -7.06 -20.46 -10.31
N ALA A 391 -6.37 -21.23 -9.47
CA ALA A 391 -6.47 -22.68 -9.46
C ALA A 391 -6.59 -23.18 -8.02
N ASN A 392 -7.82 -23.32 -7.52
CA ASN A 392 -8.10 -23.96 -6.21
C ASN A 392 -7.96 -25.49 -6.26
N GLN A 393 -7.80 -26.06 -7.46
CA GLN A 393 -7.40 -27.45 -7.68
C GLN A 393 -6.31 -27.53 -8.77
N PRO A 394 -5.06 -27.13 -8.47
CA PRO A 394 -3.97 -27.02 -9.45
C PRO A 394 -3.76 -28.27 -10.30
N ARG A 395 -3.97 -29.48 -9.75
CA ARG A 395 -3.84 -30.74 -10.50
C ARG A 395 -4.84 -30.91 -11.65
N ARG A 396 -5.97 -30.19 -11.62
CA ARG A 396 -7.01 -30.23 -12.66
C ARG A 396 -6.97 -29.05 -13.62
N HIS A 397 -6.13 -28.05 -13.33
CA HIS A 397 -6.04 -26.86 -14.16
C HIS A 397 -5.21 -27.15 -15.43
N HIS A 398 -5.69 -26.72 -16.60
CA HIS A 398 -5.09 -27.04 -17.91
C HIS A 398 -3.63 -26.56 -18.07
N ALA A 399 -3.31 -25.43 -17.45
CA ALA A 399 -1.96 -24.84 -17.43
C ALA A 399 -1.00 -25.54 -16.46
N SER A 400 -1.47 -26.50 -15.66
CA SER A 400 -0.64 -27.20 -14.69
C SER A 400 0.21 -28.27 -15.35
N ARG A 401 1.48 -28.36 -14.94
CA ARG A 401 2.40 -29.45 -15.31
C ARG A 401 2.84 -30.27 -14.08
N GLY A 402 2.14 -30.11 -12.95
CA GLY A 402 2.54 -30.67 -11.68
C GLY A 402 3.64 -29.85 -10.99
N THR A 403 4.26 -30.45 -9.99
CA THR A 403 5.36 -29.85 -9.20
C THR A 403 6.58 -30.76 -9.26
N PRO A 404 7.81 -30.22 -9.16
CA PRO A 404 9.03 -31.03 -9.11
C PRO A 404 9.04 -32.03 -7.94
N ALA A 405 9.90 -33.05 -8.02
CA ALA A 405 10.08 -34.02 -6.95
C ALA A 405 10.54 -33.32 -5.66
N GLY A 406 9.91 -33.63 -4.53
CA GLY A 406 10.21 -33.01 -3.23
C GLY A 406 9.55 -31.64 -2.98
N HIS A 407 8.90 -31.03 -3.97
CA HIS A 407 8.17 -29.77 -3.78
C HIS A 407 6.95 -29.96 -2.85
N PRO A 408 6.61 -28.99 -1.98
CA PRO A 408 5.40 -29.03 -1.16
C PRO A 408 4.15 -29.21 -2.01
N PRO A 409 3.10 -29.89 -1.53
CA PRO A 409 1.88 -30.04 -2.30
C PRO A 409 1.28 -28.66 -2.61
N LEU A 410 1.19 -28.33 -3.89
CA LEU A 410 0.48 -27.14 -4.38
C LEU A 410 -1.02 -27.45 -4.36
N LYS A 411 -1.68 -27.03 -3.28
CA LYS A 411 -3.12 -27.22 -3.04
C LYS A 411 -3.94 -26.15 -3.75
N ARG A 412 -3.45 -24.90 -3.77
CA ARG A 412 -4.11 -23.75 -4.39
C ARG A 412 -3.08 -22.79 -4.95
N PHE A 413 -3.44 -22.09 -6.02
CA PHE A 413 -2.59 -21.09 -6.67
C PHE A 413 -3.40 -19.88 -7.13
N LEU A 414 -2.88 -18.69 -6.87
CA LEU A 414 -3.34 -17.42 -7.43
C LEU A 414 -2.16 -16.71 -8.08
N GLY A 415 -2.23 -16.54 -9.38
CA GLY A 415 -1.26 -15.81 -10.18
C GLY A 415 -1.84 -14.49 -10.65
N LEU A 416 -1.18 -13.38 -10.30
CA LEU A 416 -1.61 -12.02 -10.55
C LEU A 416 -0.63 -11.33 -11.51
N PRO A 417 -1.06 -10.90 -12.70
CA PRO A 417 -0.19 -10.22 -13.64
C PRO A 417 0.06 -8.77 -13.17
N ILE A 418 1.33 -8.36 -13.17
CA ILE A 418 1.72 -6.96 -12.98
C ILE A 418 1.75 -6.32 -14.35
N LYS A 419 0.96 -5.27 -14.57
CA LYS A 419 0.75 -4.67 -15.88
C LYS A 419 1.10 -3.19 -15.94
N ILE A 420 1.46 -2.75 -17.14
CA ILE A 420 1.52 -1.34 -17.54
C ILE A 420 0.75 -1.22 -18.86
N GLY A 421 -0.41 -0.58 -18.83
CA GLY A 421 -1.35 -0.66 -19.94
C GLY A 421 -1.75 -2.12 -20.20
N GLU A 422 -1.55 -2.60 -21.43
CA GLU A 422 -1.83 -3.99 -21.82
C GLU A 422 -0.63 -4.93 -21.63
N GLU A 423 0.56 -4.38 -21.36
CA GLU A 423 1.77 -5.17 -21.28
C GLU A 423 1.96 -5.77 -19.88
N THR A 424 2.28 -7.07 -19.83
CA THR A 424 2.61 -7.76 -18.58
C THR A 424 4.11 -7.67 -18.33
N VAL A 425 4.47 -6.86 -17.33
CA VAL A 425 5.86 -6.58 -16.94
C VAL A 425 6.33 -7.42 -15.74
N GLY A 426 5.44 -8.19 -15.13
CA GLY A 426 5.76 -9.03 -13.99
C GLY A 426 4.58 -9.87 -13.54
N MET A 427 4.75 -10.54 -12.40
CA MET A 427 3.66 -11.21 -11.72
C MET A 427 3.92 -11.38 -10.22
N ILE A 428 2.84 -11.54 -9.47
CA ILE A 428 2.84 -12.11 -8.12
C ILE A 428 2.23 -13.51 -8.21
N GLY A 429 2.91 -14.51 -7.66
CA GLY A 429 2.36 -15.85 -7.45
C GLY A 429 2.12 -16.07 -5.97
N LEU A 430 0.94 -16.57 -5.61
CA LEU A 430 0.55 -16.91 -4.25
C LEU A 430 0.05 -18.35 -4.21
N ALA A 431 0.34 -19.06 -3.13
CA ALA A 431 -0.02 -20.46 -3.01
C ALA A 431 -0.47 -20.86 -1.60
N ASN A 432 -1.36 -21.85 -1.59
CA ASN A 432 -1.81 -22.57 -0.41
C ASN A 432 -2.47 -21.69 0.67
N LYS A 433 -3.32 -20.74 0.25
CA LYS A 433 -4.33 -20.17 1.16
C LYS A 433 -5.17 -21.28 1.79
N GLU A 434 -5.53 -21.12 3.07
CA GLU A 434 -6.30 -22.11 3.83
C GLU A 434 -7.68 -22.35 3.19
N GLU A 435 -8.30 -21.26 2.76
CA GLU A 435 -9.52 -21.24 1.95
C GLU A 435 -9.22 -21.11 0.46
N ASP A 436 -10.27 -21.25 -0.36
CA ASP A 436 -10.20 -21.04 -1.80
C ASP A 436 -9.85 -19.57 -2.11
N TYR A 437 -9.00 -19.35 -3.11
CA TYR A 437 -8.82 -18.02 -3.67
C TYR A 437 -10.09 -17.60 -4.40
N SER A 438 -10.38 -16.31 -4.35
CA SER A 438 -11.55 -15.66 -4.92
C SER A 438 -11.17 -14.45 -5.78
N GLU A 439 -12.11 -13.94 -6.59
CA GLU A 439 -11.89 -12.70 -7.34
C GLU A 439 -11.69 -11.50 -6.41
N GLU A 440 -12.28 -11.51 -5.21
CA GLU A 440 -12.06 -10.48 -4.20
C GLU A 440 -10.59 -10.42 -3.76
N ASP A 441 -9.90 -11.57 -3.66
CA ASP A 441 -8.47 -11.61 -3.32
C ASP A 441 -7.61 -10.91 -4.39
N ALA A 442 -7.93 -11.15 -5.67
CA ALA A 442 -7.24 -10.51 -6.78
C ALA A 442 -7.49 -9.00 -6.82
N LEU A 443 -8.75 -8.57 -6.66
CA LEU A 443 -9.13 -7.16 -6.62
C LEU A 443 -8.51 -6.43 -5.42
N PHE A 444 -8.45 -7.08 -4.26
CA PHE A 444 -7.83 -6.53 -3.07
C PHE A 444 -6.35 -6.20 -3.29
N LEU A 445 -5.62 -7.05 -4.02
CA LEU A 445 -4.19 -6.87 -4.30
C LEU A 445 -3.88 -5.96 -5.50
N GLN A 446 -4.89 -5.54 -6.28
CA GLN A 446 -4.69 -4.71 -7.47
C GLN A 446 -3.84 -3.43 -7.22
N PRO A 447 -4.05 -2.66 -6.14
CA PRO A 447 -3.23 -1.46 -5.89
C PRO A 447 -1.73 -1.76 -5.75
N LEU A 448 -1.38 -2.93 -5.21
CA LEU A 448 0.01 -3.38 -5.12
C LEU A 448 0.58 -3.73 -6.49
N LEU A 449 -0.20 -4.41 -7.33
CA LEU A 449 0.21 -4.72 -8.70
C LEU A 449 0.49 -3.43 -9.47
N ASP A 450 -0.39 -2.43 -9.37
CA ASP A 450 -0.20 -1.13 -10.02
C ASP A 450 1.07 -0.42 -9.51
N THR A 451 1.32 -0.48 -8.20
CA THR A 451 2.52 0.08 -7.57
C THR A 451 3.80 -0.60 -8.06
N LEU A 452 3.85 -1.94 -8.06
CA LEU A 452 5.01 -2.69 -8.56
C LEU A 452 5.22 -2.45 -10.06
N GLY A 453 4.14 -2.35 -10.84
CA GLY A 453 4.19 -2.01 -12.25
C GLY A 453 4.86 -0.66 -12.50
N ALA A 454 4.48 0.38 -11.74
CA ALA A 454 5.11 1.69 -11.82
C ALA A 454 6.61 1.66 -11.44
N LEU A 455 6.98 0.85 -10.44
CA LEU A 455 8.38 0.69 -10.02
C LEU A 455 9.22 -0.04 -11.07
N PHE A 456 8.72 -1.14 -11.64
CA PHE A 456 9.39 -1.87 -12.72
C PHE A 456 9.59 -0.96 -13.93
N TYR A 457 8.56 -0.19 -14.30
CA TYR A 457 8.64 0.79 -15.38
C TYR A 457 9.73 1.83 -15.15
N ALA A 458 9.74 2.44 -13.95
CA ALA A 458 10.67 3.50 -13.63
C ALA A 458 12.13 3.01 -13.70
N LEU A 459 12.38 1.77 -13.28
CA LEU A 459 13.69 1.15 -13.36
C LEU A 459 14.12 0.89 -14.81
N GLU A 460 13.22 0.34 -15.63
CA GLU A 460 13.47 0.06 -17.04
C GLU A 460 13.76 1.34 -17.84
N VAL A 461 12.99 2.40 -17.60
CA VAL A 461 13.22 3.71 -18.21
C VAL A 461 14.57 4.28 -17.82
N GLU A 462 14.96 4.20 -16.55
CA GLU A 462 16.26 4.71 -16.08
C GLU A 462 17.43 3.91 -16.65
N GLN A 463 17.33 2.58 -16.74
CA GLN A 463 18.35 1.74 -17.38
C GLN A 463 18.49 2.07 -18.86
N SER A 464 17.38 2.16 -19.58
CA SER A 464 17.34 2.54 -20.99
C SER A 464 17.96 3.92 -21.21
N ARG A 465 17.69 4.88 -20.31
CA ARG A 465 18.28 6.22 -20.34
C ARG A 465 19.80 6.17 -20.15
N LEU A 466 20.29 5.42 -19.16
CA LEU A 466 21.72 5.27 -18.90
C LEU A 466 22.44 4.59 -20.06
N ASP A 467 21.85 3.57 -20.67
CA ASP A 467 22.45 2.89 -21.81
C ASP A 467 22.45 3.75 -23.07
N ALA A 468 21.38 4.53 -23.31
CA ALA A 468 21.36 5.54 -24.36
C ALA A 468 22.43 6.61 -24.13
N GLU A 469 22.58 7.10 -22.90
CA GLU A 469 23.60 8.08 -22.52
C GLU A 469 25.02 7.54 -22.72
N ARG A 470 25.30 6.30 -22.29
CA ARG A 470 26.58 5.61 -22.53
C ARG A 470 26.86 5.46 -24.02
N LYS A 471 25.86 5.04 -24.81
CA LYS A 471 26.01 4.85 -26.26
C LYS A 471 26.26 6.17 -26.98
N LEU A 472 25.53 7.23 -26.62
CA LEU A 472 25.76 8.57 -27.14
C LEU A 472 27.15 9.09 -26.78
N ARG A 473 27.57 8.92 -25.52
CA ARG A 473 28.92 9.29 -25.07
C ARG A 473 29.99 8.55 -25.85
N TYR A 474 29.84 7.23 -26.01
CA TYR A 474 30.76 6.41 -26.79
C TYR A 474 30.88 6.91 -28.24
N LEU A 475 29.75 7.14 -28.93
CA LEU A 475 29.74 7.66 -30.30
C LEU A 475 30.33 9.07 -30.42
N ALA A 476 30.17 9.90 -29.40
CA ALA A 476 30.62 11.28 -29.42
C ALA A 476 32.11 11.44 -29.01
N GLU A 477 32.67 10.49 -28.26
CA GLU A 477 34.05 10.52 -27.75
C GLU A 477 35.00 9.52 -28.44
N THR A 478 34.49 8.55 -29.19
CA THR A 478 35.31 7.46 -29.78
C THR A 478 35.32 7.52 -31.31
N ASP A 479 36.46 7.23 -31.92
CA ASP A 479 36.58 6.99 -33.36
C ASP A 479 36.05 5.59 -33.72
N VAL A 480 35.10 5.53 -34.66
CA VAL A 480 34.37 4.29 -34.97
C VAL A 480 35.28 3.20 -35.54
N LEU A 481 36.31 3.58 -36.31
CA LEU A 481 37.21 2.65 -36.98
C LEU A 481 38.27 2.08 -36.02
N THR A 482 38.98 2.95 -35.32
CA THR A 482 40.14 2.57 -34.49
C THR A 482 39.79 2.25 -33.04
N LYS A 483 38.57 2.57 -32.61
CA LYS A 483 38.08 2.41 -31.22
C LYS A 483 38.84 3.26 -30.18
N LEU A 484 39.75 4.12 -30.62
CA LEU A 484 40.43 5.10 -29.78
C LEU A 484 39.54 6.32 -29.52
N PRO A 485 39.78 7.08 -28.45
CA PRO A 485 39.26 8.44 -28.31
C PRO A 485 39.44 9.25 -29.60
N ASN A 486 38.45 10.04 -29.97
CA ASN A 486 38.52 10.94 -31.11
C ASN A 486 39.19 12.27 -30.74
N ARG A 487 39.40 13.15 -31.73
CA ARG A 487 40.04 14.47 -31.54
C ARG A 487 39.42 15.30 -30.42
N ARG A 488 38.08 15.29 -30.29
CA ARG A 488 37.37 16.07 -29.28
C ARG A 488 37.68 15.53 -27.88
N ALA A 489 37.56 14.22 -27.70
CA ALA A 489 37.88 13.56 -26.43
C ALA A 489 39.36 13.70 -26.05
N PHE A 490 40.27 13.72 -27.03
CA PHE A 490 41.69 13.97 -26.80
C PHE A 490 41.94 15.36 -26.19
N ILE A 491 41.36 16.40 -26.80
CA ILE A 491 41.50 17.79 -26.34
C ILE A 491 40.96 17.94 -24.92
N GLU A 492 39.75 17.44 -24.65
CA GLU A 492 39.13 17.52 -23.31
C GLU A 492 39.99 16.82 -22.25
N ARG A 493 40.54 15.64 -22.54
CA ARG A 493 41.38 14.89 -21.58
C ARG A 493 42.75 15.53 -21.36
N ILE A 494 43.38 16.07 -22.42
CA ILE A 494 44.65 16.80 -22.29
C ILE A 494 44.47 18.07 -21.47
N GLN A 495 43.38 18.81 -21.63
CA GLN A 495 43.10 19.97 -20.77
C GLN A 495 43.08 19.57 -19.28
N GLY A 496 42.58 18.38 -18.96
CA GLY A 496 42.65 17.81 -17.61
C GLY A 496 44.08 17.60 -17.09
N PHE A 497 45.08 17.40 -17.96
CA PHE A 497 46.48 17.26 -17.54
C PHE A 497 47.00 18.57 -16.92
N TYR A 498 46.48 19.73 -17.36
CA TYR A 498 46.81 21.05 -16.82
C TYR A 498 46.05 21.39 -15.53
N ALA A 499 45.02 20.63 -15.15
CA ALA A 499 44.10 20.97 -14.05
C ALA A 499 44.49 20.41 -12.66
N HIS A 500 45.71 19.87 -12.52
CA HIS A 500 46.16 19.23 -11.27
C HIS A 500 46.55 20.25 -10.19
N ASP A 501 46.31 19.90 -8.93
CA ASP A 501 46.63 20.69 -7.74
C ASP A 501 48.14 20.95 -7.67
N ALA A 502 48.55 22.21 -7.42
CA ALA A 502 49.94 22.68 -7.54
C ALA A 502 50.95 21.97 -6.62
N SER A 503 50.48 21.11 -5.71
CA SER A 503 51.29 20.34 -4.77
C SER A 503 51.90 19.05 -5.36
N VAL A 504 51.40 18.55 -6.51
CA VAL A 504 51.95 17.38 -7.22
C VAL A 504 52.03 17.67 -8.73
N ALA A 505 52.82 18.68 -9.10
CA ALA A 505 53.01 19.07 -10.49
C ALA A 505 53.80 17.97 -11.25
N ARG A 506 53.10 17.11 -12.00
CA ARG A 506 53.72 16.09 -12.86
C ARG A 506 54.05 16.66 -14.22
N SER A 507 55.26 16.39 -14.71
CA SER A 507 55.65 16.75 -16.07
C SER A 507 54.95 15.83 -17.06
N PHE A 508 54.47 16.38 -18.17
CA PHE A 508 53.83 15.59 -19.23
C PHE A 508 54.22 16.12 -20.61
N CYS A 509 54.04 15.29 -21.63
CA CYS A 509 54.22 15.70 -23.01
C CYS A 509 52.96 15.47 -23.83
N ILE A 510 52.78 16.31 -24.84
CA ILE A 510 51.77 16.16 -25.89
C ILE A 510 52.50 15.79 -27.17
N ALA A 511 52.12 14.68 -27.80
CA ALA A 511 52.70 14.23 -29.05
C ALA A 511 51.63 14.05 -30.13
N VAL A 512 51.96 14.42 -31.35
CA VAL A 512 51.17 14.17 -32.55
C VAL A 512 51.96 13.22 -33.45
N ILE A 513 51.29 12.18 -33.90
CA ILE A 513 51.83 11.06 -34.66
C ILE A 513 51.11 11.04 -36.01
N ASP A 514 51.84 10.79 -37.08
CA ASP A 514 51.27 10.66 -38.41
C ASP A 514 51.86 9.46 -39.14
N ILE A 515 50.99 8.71 -39.82
CA ILE A 515 51.41 7.55 -40.62
C ILE A 515 52.11 8.04 -41.88
N ASP A 516 53.39 7.66 -42.01
CA ASP A 516 54.19 8.06 -43.15
C ASP A 516 53.66 7.45 -44.44
N TYR A 517 53.46 8.29 -45.46
CA TYR A 517 53.03 7.88 -46.80
C TYR A 517 51.68 7.15 -46.85
N PHE A 518 50.77 7.42 -45.90
CA PHE A 518 49.45 6.75 -45.85
C PHE A 518 48.63 6.89 -47.14
N LYS A 519 48.67 8.07 -47.79
CA LYS A 519 48.05 8.25 -49.11
C LYS A 519 48.59 7.26 -50.15
N THR A 520 49.90 7.02 -50.19
CA THR A 520 50.50 6.04 -51.11
C THR A 520 50.02 4.63 -50.83
N ILE A 521 49.83 4.28 -49.55
CA ILE A 521 49.27 2.97 -49.15
C ILE A 521 47.84 2.83 -49.70
N ASN A 522 47.00 3.85 -49.51
CA ASN A 522 45.63 3.86 -50.06
C ASN A 522 45.60 3.79 -51.59
N ASP A 523 46.44 4.58 -52.26
CA ASP A 523 46.50 4.62 -53.72
C ASP A 523 47.00 3.30 -54.31
N GLN A 524 47.84 2.54 -53.58
CA GLN A 524 48.42 1.29 -54.04
C GLN A 524 47.59 0.05 -53.69
N TYR A 525 47.00 -0.01 -52.49
CA TYR A 525 46.34 -1.21 -51.96
C TYR A 525 44.84 -1.02 -51.70
N GLY A 526 44.31 0.18 -51.92
CA GLY A 526 42.91 0.53 -51.69
C GLY A 526 42.61 0.95 -50.24
N HIS A 527 41.45 1.57 -50.07
CA HIS A 527 41.02 2.14 -48.78
C HIS A 527 40.80 1.10 -47.69
N GLN A 528 40.40 -0.13 -48.04
CA GLN A 528 40.21 -1.21 -47.07
C GLN A 528 41.53 -1.58 -46.37
N VAL A 529 42.62 -1.68 -47.13
CA VAL A 529 43.96 -1.92 -46.57
C VAL A 529 44.42 -0.72 -45.74
N GLY A 530 44.07 0.50 -46.15
CA GLY A 530 44.28 1.71 -45.34
C GLY A 530 43.58 1.64 -43.98
N ASP A 531 42.33 1.17 -43.94
CA ASP A 531 41.57 0.99 -42.71
C ASP A 531 42.19 -0.08 -41.79
N GLU A 532 42.64 -1.21 -42.35
CA GLU A 532 43.37 -2.26 -41.62
C GLU A 532 44.68 -1.72 -41.03
N VAL A 533 45.42 -0.90 -41.78
CA VAL A 533 46.64 -0.22 -41.30
C VAL A 533 46.32 0.74 -40.15
N LEU A 534 45.25 1.53 -40.25
CA LEU A 534 44.84 2.45 -39.19
C LEU A 534 44.48 1.71 -37.89
N GLN A 535 43.76 0.59 -38.01
CA GLN A 535 43.37 -0.25 -36.88
C GLN A 535 44.59 -0.88 -36.19
N GLU A 536 45.53 -1.42 -36.97
CA GLU A 536 46.74 -2.04 -36.42
C GLU A 536 47.69 -1.00 -35.80
N VAL A 537 47.84 0.17 -36.43
CA VAL A 537 48.63 1.28 -35.84
C VAL A 537 48.01 1.73 -34.52
N ALA A 538 46.69 1.90 -34.47
CA ALA A 538 45.97 2.23 -33.24
C ALA A 538 46.21 1.17 -32.14
N PHE A 539 46.13 -0.12 -32.49
CA PHE A 539 46.40 -1.23 -31.58
C PHE A 539 47.84 -1.19 -31.04
N ARG A 540 48.84 -1.01 -31.91
CA ARG A 540 50.25 -0.95 -31.51
C ARG A 540 50.55 0.24 -30.62
N LEU A 541 50.00 1.42 -30.94
CA LEU A 541 50.16 2.62 -30.12
C LEU A 541 49.55 2.42 -28.73
N SER A 542 48.29 1.95 -28.66
CA SER A 542 47.60 1.71 -27.39
C SER A 542 48.25 0.64 -26.52
N SER A 543 48.82 -0.40 -27.13
CA SER A 543 49.51 -1.49 -26.40
C SER A 543 50.91 -1.11 -25.91
N SER A 544 51.46 0.00 -26.42
CA SER A 544 52.83 0.44 -26.13
C SER A 544 52.89 1.62 -25.15
N VAL A 545 51.75 2.06 -24.62
CA VAL A 545 51.63 3.10 -23.58
C VAL A 545 51.15 2.51 -22.25
N ARG A 546 51.26 3.27 -21.16
CA ARG A 546 50.76 2.87 -19.83
C ARG A 546 49.26 3.12 -19.74
N SER A 547 48.61 2.55 -18.71
CA SER A 547 47.18 2.78 -18.43
C SER A 547 46.80 4.25 -18.23
N ASP A 548 47.75 5.05 -17.74
CA ASP A 548 47.53 6.46 -17.40
C ASP A 548 47.85 7.39 -18.59
N ASP A 549 48.39 6.85 -19.67
CA ASP A 549 48.71 7.59 -20.89
C ASP A 549 47.50 7.59 -21.83
N LEU A 550 47.33 8.68 -22.58
CA LEU A 550 46.25 8.88 -23.52
C LEU A 550 46.73 8.60 -24.94
N VAL A 551 45.97 7.81 -25.70
CA VAL A 551 46.14 7.65 -27.16
C VAL A 551 44.80 7.95 -27.81
N ALA A 552 44.81 8.72 -28.90
CA ALA A 552 43.60 9.13 -29.62
C ALA A 552 43.85 9.21 -31.12
N ARG A 553 42.79 9.18 -31.93
CA ARG A 553 42.83 9.51 -33.35
C ARG A 553 42.38 10.96 -33.56
N LEU A 554 43.23 11.80 -34.14
CA LEU A 554 42.99 13.23 -34.31
C LEU A 554 42.46 13.61 -35.69
N GLY A 555 42.67 12.74 -36.69
CA GLY A 555 42.34 12.99 -38.08
C GLY A 555 42.36 11.72 -38.93
N GLY A 556 42.51 11.88 -40.25
CA GLY A 556 42.50 10.78 -41.21
C GLY A 556 43.61 9.75 -40.93
N GLU A 557 44.85 10.22 -40.84
CA GLU A 557 46.07 9.42 -40.62
C GLU A 557 46.87 9.86 -39.39
N GLU A 558 46.27 10.75 -38.59
CA GLU A 558 46.90 11.42 -37.44
C GLU A 558 46.40 10.85 -36.10
N PHE A 559 47.32 10.61 -35.18
CA PHE A 559 47.09 10.16 -33.82
C PHE A 559 47.69 11.15 -32.82
N GLY A 560 47.09 11.22 -31.64
CA GLY A 560 47.52 12.07 -30.53
C GLY A 560 47.88 11.21 -29.34
N VAL A 561 48.95 11.59 -28.64
CA VAL A 561 49.41 10.90 -27.45
C VAL A 561 49.69 11.92 -26.33
N GLY A 562 49.18 11.67 -25.13
CA GLY A 562 49.47 12.44 -23.92
C GLY A 562 50.08 11.53 -22.86
N MET A 563 51.27 11.85 -22.36
CA MET A 563 52.00 10.95 -21.44
C MET A 563 52.61 11.71 -20.27
N TYR A 564 52.56 11.12 -19.07
CA TYR A 564 53.24 11.64 -17.88
C TYR A 564 54.68 11.14 -17.76
N ASP A 565 55.53 11.96 -17.14
CA ASP A 565 56.90 11.64 -16.71
C ASP A 565 57.82 11.10 -17.82
N THR A 566 57.72 11.66 -19.03
CA THR A 566 58.58 11.32 -20.16
C THR A 566 59.96 11.99 -20.06
N LYS A 567 60.78 11.60 -19.07
CA LYS A 567 62.20 11.99 -19.07
C LYS A 567 62.91 11.28 -20.24
N GLU A 568 63.61 12.06 -21.08
CA GLU A 568 64.55 11.60 -22.14
C GLU A 568 63.99 11.02 -23.45
N GLY A 569 62.68 11.12 -23.71
CA GLY A 569 62.12 10.80 -25.03
C GLY A 569 62.17 9.32 -25.49
N CYS A 570 62.65 8.43 -24.62
CA CYS A 570 62.69 6.98 -24.86
C CYS A 570 61.30 6.38 -25.14
N SER A 571 60.24 6.87 -24.49
CA SER A 571 58.88 6.34 -24.64
C SER A 571 58.29 6.61 -26.03
N LEU A 572 58.48 7.79 -26.60
CA LEU A 572 57.97 8.09 -27.96
C LEU A 572 58.77 7.36 -29.04
N GLU A 573 60.08 7.18 -28.83
CA GLU A 573 60.91 6.37 -29.73
C GLU A 573 60.50 4.88 -29.66
N HIS A 574 60.05 4.41 -28.49
CA HIS A 574 59.45 3.08 -28.35
C HIS A 574 58.16 2.97 -29.16
N LEU A 575 57.24 3.94 -29.08
CA LEU A 575 56.02 3.96 -29.91
C LEU A 575 56.33 3.91 -31.41
N ARG A 576 57.28 4.75 -31.86
CA ARG A 576 57.71 4.77 -33.26
C ARG A 576 58.26 3.42 -33.71
N LYS A 577 59.12 2.80 -32.89
CA LYS A 577 59.70 1.48 -33.17
C LYS A 577 58.63 0.39 -33.14
N ALA A 578 57.68 0.42 -32.22
CA ALA A 578 56.60 -0.56 -32.13
C ALA A 578 55.79 -0.62 -33.44
N VAL A 579 55.51 0.53 -34.06
CA VAL A 579 54.85 0.57 -35.36
C VAL A 579 55.77 0.05 -36.48
N ALA A 580 57.05 0.46 -36.50
CA ALA A 580 57.98 0.15 -37.59
C ALA A 580 58.62 -1.26 -37.56
N LEU A 581 58.59 -1.96 -36.42
CA LEU A 581 59.39 -3.18 -36.20
C LEU A 581 58.91 -4.37 -37.05
N THR A 582 57.61 -4.51 -37.20
CA THR A 582 56.99 -5.63 -37.92
C THR A 582 56.06 -5.11 -39.02
N PRO A 583 56.05 -5.70 -40.22
CA PRO A 583 55.02 -5.38 -41.22
C PRO A 583 53.62 -5.65 -40.67
N ILE A 584 52.64 -4.88 -41.12
CA ILE A 584 51.22 -5.08 -40.81
C ILE A 584 50.68 -6.14 -41.76
N VAL A 585 49.99 -7.15 -41.20
CA VAL A 585 49.31 -8.18 -41.99
C VAL A 585 47.98 -7.61 -42.45
N THR A 586 47.76 -7.55 -43.76
CA THR A 586 46.54 -7.03 -44.39
C THR A 586 45.94 -8.07 -45.31
N SER A 587 44.73 -7.81 -45.79
CA SER A 587 44.03 -8.62 -46.79
C SER A 587 44.81 -8.78 -48.11
N GLU A 588 45.67 -7.83 -48.46
CA GLU A 588 46.49 -7.82 -49.68
C GLU A 588 47.97 -8.23 -49.44
N GLY A 589 48.35 -8.58 -48.21
CA GLY A 589 49.69 -9.07 -47.87
C GLY A 589 50.36 -8.34 -46.70
N LEU A 590 51.70 -8.28 -46.72
CA LEU A 590 52.47 -7.60 -45.66
C LEU A 590 52.82 -6.18 -46.08
N VAL A 591 52.36 -5.18 -45.32
CA VAL A 591 52.62 -3.76 -45.57
C VAL A 591 53.53 -3.20 -44.47
N SER A 592 54.73 -2.73 -44.84
CA SER A 592 55.63 -2.04 -43.91
C SER A 592 55.18 -0.60 -43.72
N VAL A 593 54.93 -0.20 -42.47
CA VAL A 593 54.42 1.12 -42.12
C VAL A 593 55.37 1.78 -41.12
N THR A 594 55.61 3.08 -41.29
CA THR A 594 56.36 3.89 -40.33
C THR A 594 55.52 5.08 -39.88
N VAL A 595 55.90 5.68 -38.75
CA VAL A 595 55.25 6.90 -38.25
C VAL A 595 56.28 7.98 -37.97
N SER A 596 55.90 9.22 -38.22
CA SER A 596 56.61 10.40 -37.76
C SER A 596 55.93 10.95 -36.50
N ILE A 597 56.72 11.37 -35.51
CA ILE A 597 56.19 11.88 -34.23
C ILE A 597 56.77 13.26 -33.95
N GLY A 598 55.89 14.23 -33.69
CA GLY A 598 56.23 15.53 -33.13
C GLY A 598 55.75 15.64 -31.71
N ALA A 599 56.59 16.06 -30.78
CA ALA A 599 56.25 16.14 -29.37
C ALA A 599 56.58 17.51 -28.78
N CYS A 600 55.77 17.97 -27.85
CA CYS A 600 56.01 19.15 -27.03
C CYS A 600 56.07 18.73 -25.56
N GLN A 601 57.18 19.04 -24.89
CA GLN A 601 57.27 18.90 -23.44
C GLN A 601 56.48 20.06 -22.81
N VAL A 602 55.54 19.77 -21.92
CA VAL A 602 54.74 20.80 -21.25
C VAL A 602 55.32 21.09 -19.88
N ASN A 603 55.45 22.38 -19.53
CA ASN A 603 55.83 22.80 -18.19
C ASN A 603 54.67 22.53 -17.22
N PRO A 604 54.88 21.83 -16.10
CA PRO A 604 53.84 21.63 -15.08
C PRO A 604 53.20 22.92 -14.55
N GLU A 605 53.90 24.05 -14.63
CA GLU A 605 53.41 25.37 -14.22
C GLU A 605 52.61 26.12 -15.30
N SER A 606 52.48 25.54 -16.50
CA SER A 606 51.73 26.16 -17.60
C SER A 606 50.25 26.31 -17.24
N ALA A 607 49.68 27.48 -17.55
CA ALA A 607 48.26 27.72 -17.36
C ALA A 607 47.42 26.78 -18.26
N PRO A 608 46.22 26.36 -17.82
CA PRO A 608 45.36 25.48 -18.62
C PRO A 608 45.07 26.00 -20.03
N ALA A 609 45.00 27.32 -20.25
CA ALA A 609 44.79 27.92 -21.56
C ALA A 609 45.95 27.72 -22.57
N GLN A 610 47.12 27.25 -22.12
CA GLN A 610 48.32 27.07 -22.96
C GLN A 610 48.26 25.83 -23.86
N TRP A 611 47.31 24.92 -23.63
CA TRP A 611 47.20 23.64 -24.35
C TRP A 611 47.16 23.78 -25.88
N GLU A 612 46.52 24.83 -26.42
CA GLU A 612 46.46 25.08 -27.87
C GLU A 612 47.84 25.39 -28.45
N SER A 613 48.65 26.16 -27.72
CA SER A 613 50.00 26.51 -28.13
C SER A 613 50.93 25.31 -28.08
N ASP A 614 50.79 24.47 -27.06
CA ASP A 614 51.63 23.27 -26.88
C ASP A 614 51.30 22.20 -27.93
N LEU A 615 50.02 21.99 -28.24
CA LEU A 615 49.60 21.11 -29.34
C LEU A 615 50.12 21.63 -30.69
N ARG A 616 50.03 22.94 -30.95
CA ARG A 616 50.60 23.56 -32.16
C ARG A 616 52.12 23.38 -32.25
N SER A 617 52.82 23.43 -31.12
CA SER A 617 54.27 23.17 -31.06
C SER A 617 54.60 21.72 -31.39
N ALA A 618 53.79 20.77 -30.92
CA ALA A 618 53.91 19.36 -31.29
C ALA A 618 53.69 19.14 -32.80
N ASP A 619 52.66 19.77 -33.39
CA ASP A 619 52.42 19.74 -34.85
C ASP A 619 53.60 20.32 -35.66
N LEU A 620 54.17 21.44 -35.21
CA LEU A 620 55.36 22.02 -35.85
C LEU A 620 56.57 21.08 -35.77
N ALA A 621 56.74 20.36 -34.66
CA ALA A 621 57.78 19.35 -34.52
C ALA A 621 57.53 18.15 -35.44
N LEU A 622 56.27 17.74 -35.61
CA LEU A 622 55.88 16.66 -36.52
C LEU A 622 56.19 17.03 -37.97
N TYR A 623 55.88 18.27 -38.39
CA TYR A 623 56.24 18.76 -39.72
C TYR A 623 57.76 18.70 -39.97
N ARG A 624 58.58 19.04 -38.97
CA ARG A 624 60.04 18.89 -39.05
C ARG A 624 60.46 17.42 -39.15
N ALA A 625 59.82 16.52 -38.42
CA ALA A 625 60.08 15.08 -38.51
C ALA A 625 59.83 14.56 -39.93
N LYS A 626 58.69 14.93 -40.54
CA LYS A 626 58.37 14.57 -41.93
C LYS A 626 59.38 15.14 -42.92
N ARG A 627 59.73 16.42 -42.79
CA ARG A 627 60.68 17.10 -43.71
C ARG A 627 62.09 16.53 -43.63
N ASP A 628 62.55 16.18 -42.44
CA ASP A 628 63.92 15.69 -42.23
C ASP A 628 64.11 14.23 -42.70
N GLY A 629 63.07 13.59 -43.22
CA GLY A 629 63.13 12.26 -43.82
C GLY A 629 62.26 11.20 -43.14
N ARG A 630 61.23 11.61 -42.39
CA ARG A 630 60.21 10.74 -41.78
C ARG A 630 60.76 9.68 -40.81
N ASN A 631 59.90 8.79 -40.32
CA ASN A 631 60.24 7.68 -39.44
C ASN A 631 61.14 8.09 -38.26
N ARG A 632 60.78 9.18 -37.58
CA ARG A 632 61.57 9.75 -36.47
C ARG A 632 60.71 10.54 -35.50
N VAL A 633 61.25 10.74 -34.29
CA VAL A 633 60.68 11.64 -33.28
C VAL A 633 61.41 12.98 -33.32
N LYS A 634 60.66 14.10 -33.24
CA LYS A 634 61.21 15.45 -33.03
C LYS A 634 60.53 16.11 -31.85
N TRP A 635 61.33 16.77 -31.02
CA TRP A 635 60.88 17.47 -29.83
C TRP A 635 60.87 18.98 -30.01
N HIS A 636 59.86 19.61 -29.43
CA HIS A 636 59.83 21.02 -29.09
C HIS A 636 59.99 21.14 -27.57
N MET A 637 61.07 21.78 -27.14
CA MET A 637 61.32 22.07 -25.73
C MET A 637 60.89 23.51 -25.44
N PRO A 638 60.11 23.77 -24.37
CA PRO A 638 59.77 25.13 -23.97
C PRO A 638 61.03 25.90 -23.56
N SER A 639 61.03 27.21 -23.82
CA SER A 639 62.19 28.11 -23.70
C SER A 639 62.79 28.25 -22.28
N SER A 640 62.30 27.51 -21.29
CA SER A 640 62.77 27.53 -19.90
C SER A 640 63.50 26.26 -19.44
N VAL A 641 63.69 25.24 -20.31
CA VAL A 641 64.42 23.99 -19.98
C VAL A 641 65.86 24.00 -20.53
N ILE A 642 66.41 25.18 -20.83
CA ILE A 642 67.85 25.33 -21.06
C ILE A 642 68.45 25.92 -19.79
N ASN A 643 68.91 25.05 -18.90
CA ASN A 643 70.04 25.39 -18.05
C ASN A 643 71.06 24.23 -18.13
N PRO A 644 72.36 24.56 -18.28
CA PRO A 644 73.42 23.61 -18.55
C PRO A 644 73.70 22.62 -17.42
#